data_AF-A0A4R6KWF8-F1
#
_entry.id   AF-A0A4R6KWF8-F1
#
_cell.length_a   1.000
_cell.length_b   1.000
_cell.length_c   1.000
_cell.angle_alpha   90.00
_cell.angle_beta   90.00
_cell.angle_gamma   90.00
#
_symmetry.space_group_name_H-M   'P 1'
#
loop_
_entity.id
_entity.type
_entity.pdbx_description
1 polymer ?
#
loop_
_entity_poly.entity_id
_entity_poly.type
_entity_poly.pdbx_seq_one_letter_code
_entity_poly.pdbx_strand_id
1 'polypeptide(L)'
;MDWAWRASLVTVAAVFVLAAIAWSFTRRTLRIVAVLIVGATALIFIRWDAGAGKQDLATRFTDSFRTVVGWFWKLLLGRDIEVNTAAWVAFLAIVVVGYLGLEMLAAHRESPRVDIAAADPHDSEITQNLLAELRFRLPAVALRKPGPLPGASRGETVATVVEQSEVKGGKLVAGVLRFFTMVLPSPRSYVARLYAERCADWEPETTDCDPRNPELWVTVDLRDRRTDASAGVTTFDRVRLSDAAEHAAAYLASVLLRDDKSTPEWSKPAAERADDLAAFLLCPPSLGYGHSFQKVLANHDTSRDLLEPVARDGPASGIVRYELASLYDLQSRPLEALRLHARTRADFPKFLSARYRLGISLTMAAGDSFEADWQSARRDQQSRRARPTQVADIADYLRRAGLLDRKGHQQFLNDPDTTRFRLQLLDVARRELEAYQRSVGWARWTARKCFSRAERSSSTGLLAQGRSVRTARTIVKSALFLCATRRAYLEQRPGPAPDLDLARQHARDVVDETSPRRRHRSLPWQATYNYACALTLGLAPDADRPALQEADVDLVISLLQQVSEDPANPRAVEWIGRDPDLAALQRNARFIDFVRERIRRDFDITDTDPFPVTDWLSQQVWAVQHPGGAPASMTIAKVRVVTVTPLSG
;
A
#
# COMPACT_ATOMS: atom_id res chain seq x y z
N MET A 1 -5.91 -19.63 49.49
CA MET A 1 -6.51 -19.25 48.19
C MET A 1 -7.03 -20.52 47.56
N ASP A 2 -8.34 -20.66 47.46
CA ASP A 2 -8.97 -21.89 46.97
C ASP A 2 -8.60 -22.19 45.52
N TRP A 3 -8.30 -23.45 45.26
CA TRP A 3 -8.00 -23.98 43.93
C TRP A 3 -9.08 -23.62 42.90
N ALA A 4 -10.36 -23.65 43.32
CA ALA A 4 -11.50 -23.28 42.50
C ALA A 4 -11.39 -21.85 41.93
N TRP A 5 -10.89 -20.91 42.73
CA TRP A 5 -10.72 -19.51 42.30
C TRP A 5 -9.65 -19.37 41.21
N ARG A 6 -8.54 -20.12 41.31
CA ARG A 6 -7.46 -20.10 40.33
C ARG A 6 -7.87 -20.75 39.01
N ALA A 7 -8.54 -21.90 39.06
CA ALA A 7 -9.07 -22.59 37.88
C ALA A 7 -10.08 -21.70 37.12
N SER A 8 -10.90 -20.97 37.87
CA SER A 8 -11.85 -20.00 37.33
C SER A 8 -11.16 -18.84 36.63
N LEU A 9 -10.13 -18.27 37.25
CA LEU A 9 -9.36 -17.17 36.66
C LEU A 9 -8.67 -17.58 35.36
N VAL A 10 -8.09 -18.80 35.30
CA VAL A 10 -7.50 -19.35 34.07
C VAL A 10 -8.55 -19.56 32.98
N THR A 11 -9.72 -20.10 33.32
CA THR A 11 -10.81 -20.33 32.37
C THR A 11 -11.35 -19.02 31.81
N VAL A 12 -11.59 -18.03 32.67
CA VAL A 12 -12.03 -16.69 32.27
C VAL A 12 -10.98 -16.04 31.36
N ALA A 13 -9.69 -16.08 31.74
CA ALA A 13 -8.61 -15.57 30.91
C ALA A 13 -8.54 -16.27 29.55
N ALA A 14 -8.70 -17.60 29.50
CA ALA A 14 -8.73 -18.37 28.26
C ALA A 14 -9.88 -17.95 27.35
N VAL A 15 -11.10 -17.77 27.89
CA VAL A 15 -12.26 -17.29 27.13
C VAL A 15 -12.02 -15.86 26.60
N PHE A 16 -11.50 -14.94 27.42
CA PHE A 16 -11.16 -13.59 26.97
C PHE A 16 -10.09 -13.59 25.88
N VAL A 17 -9.05 -14.42 26.00
CA VAL A 17 -8.01 -14.56 24.99
C VAL A 17 -8.61 -15.12 23.69
N LEU A 18 -9.45 -16.15 23.75
CA LEU A 18 -10.13 -16.70 22.57
C LEU A 18 -11.07 -15.69 21.92
N ALA A 19 -11.82 -14.92 22.71
CA ALA A 19 -12.68 -13.85 22.20
C ALA A 19 -11.87 -12.73 21.54
N ALA A 20 -10.78 -12.29 22.18
CA ALA A 20 -9.86 -11.31 21.62
C ALA A 20 -9.21 -11.83 20.33
N ILE A 21 -8.93 -13.14 20.24
CA ILE A 21 -8.35 -13.76 19.06
C ILE A 21 -9.37 -13.91 17.94
N ALA A 22 -10.58 -14.37 18.24
CA ALA A 22 -11.68 -14.46 17.28
C ALA A 22 -12.02 -13.08 16.69
N TRP A 23 -11.99 -12.05 17.54
CA TRP A 23 -12.11 -10.66 17.12
C TRP A 23 -10.95 -10.26 16.21
N SER A 24 -9.72 -10.53 16.62
CA SER A 24 -8.55 -9.92 16.00
C SER A 24 -8.01 -10.69 14.77
N PHE A 25 -8.09 -12.01 14.76
CA PHE A 25 -7.36 -12.87 13.83
C PHE A 25 -8.29 -13.67 12.90
N THR A 26 -7.69 -14.54 12.09
CA THR A 26 -8.42 -15.45 11.18
C THR A 26 -8.91 -16.67 11.95
N ARG A 27 -9.88 -17.37 11.36
CA ARG A 27 -10.42 -18.62 11.88
C ARG A 27 -9.34 -19.67 12.13
N ARG A 28 -8.35 -19.75 11.22
CA ARG A 28 -7.20 -20.65 11.36
C ARG A 28 -6.38 -20.36 12.61
N THR A 29 -6.13 -19.08 12.91
CA THR A 29 -5.42 -18.69 14.13
C THR A 29 -6.24 -19.00 15.37
N LEU A 30 -7.55 -18.72 15.35
CA LEU A 30 -8.45 -19.08 16.45
C LEU A 30 -8.38 -20.57 16.77
N ARG A 31 -8.49 -21.44 15.76
CA ARG A 31 -8.42 -22.90 15.92
C ARG A 31 -7.10 -23.37 16.52
N ILE A 32 -5.97 -22.86 16.00
CA ILE A 32 -4.64 -23.22 16.52
C ILE A 32 -4.52 -22.78 17.98
N VAL A 33 -4.92 -21.55 18.32
CA VAL A 33 -4.81 -21.05 19.69
C VAL A 33 -5.80 -21.74 20.63
N ALA A 34 -6.99 -22.11 20.17
CA ALA A 34 -7.93 -22.94 20.94
C ALA A 34 -7.31 -24.28 21.33
N VAL A 35 -6.67 -24.98 20.37
CA VAL A 35 -5.97 -26.24 20.66
C VAL A 35 -4.82 -26.02 21.66
N LEU A 36 -4.03 -24.96 21.48
CA LEU A 36 -2.93 -24.63 22.41
C LEU A 36 -3.42 -24.28 23.81
N ILE A 37 -4.52 -23.53 23.93
CA ILE A 37 -5.13 -23.15 25.21
C ILE A 37 -5.70 -24.37 25.90
N VAL A 38 -6.43 -25.23 25.19
CA VAL A 38 -6.96 -26.48 25.75
C VAL A 38 -5.82 -27.38 26.23
N GLY A 39 -4.76 -27.54 25.43
CA GLY A 39 -3.58 -28.31 25.81
C GLY A 39 -2.84 -27.74 27.02
N ALA A 40 -2.60 -26.42 27.05
CA ALA A 40 -1.96 -25.74 28.18
C ALA A 40 -2.81 -25.83 29.46
N THR A 41 -4.13 -25.68 29.33
CA THR A 41 -5.07 -25.79 30.44
C THR A 41 -5.03 -27.22 31.00
N ALA A 42 -5.10 -28.24 30.15
CA ALA A 42 -4.97 -29.64 30.54
C ALA A 42 -3.63 -29.93 31.24
N LEU A 43 -2.51 -29.42 30.72
CA LEU A 43 -1.19 -29.58 31.36
C LEU A 43 -1.09 -28.89 32.72
N ILE A 44 -1.67 -27.69 32.87
CA ILE A 44 -1.74 -26.99 34.16
C ILE A 44 -2.52 -27.83 35.17
N PHE A 45 -3.68 -28.38 34.78
CA PHE A 45 -4.46 -29.27 35.64
C PHE A 45 -3.69 -30.54 36.02
N ILE A 46 -3.05 -31.22 35.07
CA ILE A 46 -2.27 -32.45 35.33
C ILE A 46 -1.08 -32.17 36.27
N ARG A 47 -0.32 -31.10 36.01
CA ARG A 47 0.89 -30.77 36.79
C ARG A 47 0.55 -30.31 38.21
N TRP A 48 -0.54 -29.57 38.38
CA TRP A 48 -0.94 -29.06 39.69
C TRP A 48 -1.39 -30.20 40.62
N ASP A 49 -2.01 -31.24 40.05
CA ASP A 49 -2.57 -32.36 40.80
C ASP A 49 -1.58 -33.51 41.05
N ALA A 50 -0.41 -33.49 40.39
CA ALA A 50 0.69 -34.41 40.66
C ALA A 50 1.22 -34.33 42.12
N GLY A 51 0.87 -33.28 42.87
CA GLY A 51 1.21 -33.13 44.29
C GLY A 51 0.27 -33.85 45.28
N ALA A 52 -0.86 -34.42 44.84
CA ALA A 52 -1.95 -34.85 45.71
C ALA A 52 -2.15 -36.39 45.79
N GLY A 53 -1.11 -37.20 46.03
CA GLY A 53 -1.24 -38.64 46.37
C GLY A 53 -1.35 -39.63 45.20
N LYS A 54 -1.80 -40.89 45.43
CA LYS A 54 -1.89 -42.00 44.44
C LYS A 54 -3.31 -42.31 43.92
N GLN A 55 -4.17 -41.33 43.68
CA GLN A 55 -5.45 -41.60 42.98
C GLN A 55 -5.22 -41.72 41.47
N ASP A 56 -6.11 -42.47 40.82
CA ASP A 56 -6.16 -42.62 39.37
C ASP A 56 -6.39 -41.26 38.67
N LEU A 57 -5.66 -41.02 37.58
CA LEU A 57 -5.62 -39.75 36.86
C LEU A 57 -6.98 -39.42 36.22
N ALA A 58 -7.76 -40.45 35.85
CA ALA A 58 -9.10 -40.29 35.31
C ALA A 58 -10.07 -39.71 36.36
N THR A 59 -10.12 -40.29 37.56
CA THR A 59 -10.99 -39.87 38.66
C THR A 59 -10.71 -38.42 39.06
N ARG A 60 -9.42 -38.08 39.14
CA ARG A 60 -8.93 -36.73 39.43
C ARG A 60 -9.35 -35.69 38.41
N PHE A 61 -9.19 -36.01 37.14
CA PHE A 61 -9.61 -35.14 36.06
C PHE A 61 -11.13 -34.89 36.14
N THR A 62 -11.92 -35.94 36.36
CA THR A 62 -13.38 -35.82 36.50
C THR A 62 -13.80 -34.98 37.71
N ASP A 63 -13.15 -35.12 38.87
CA ASP A 63 -13.50 -34.35 40.07
C ASP A 63 -13.06 -32.88 39.96
N SER A 64 -11.89 -32.65 39.38
CA SER A 64 -11.41 -31.31 39.03
C SER A 64 -12.39 -30.61 38.10
N PHE A 65 -12.83 -31.30 37.06
CA PHE A 65 -13.74 -30.74 36.06
C PHE A 65 -15.16 -30.54 36.62
N ARG A 66 -15.66 -31.47 37.46
CA ARG A 66 -16.94 -31.30 38.18
C ARG A 66 -16.96 -30.01 38.97
N THR A 67 -15.88 -29.69 39.68
CA THR A 67 -15.85 -28.45 40.47
C THR A 67 -15.83 -27.21 39.58
N VAL A 68 -15.13 -27.24 38.45
CA VAL A 68 -15.14 -26.14 37.47
C VAL A 68 -16.56 -25.94 36.91
N VAL A 69 -17.26 -27.02 36.56
CA VAL A 69 -18.65 -26.97 36.07
C VAL A 69 -19.60 -26.46 37.16
N GLY A 70 -19.47 -26.95 38.39
CA GLY A 70 -20.28 -26.49 39.52
C GLY A 70 -20.07 -25.00 39.80
N TRP A 71 -18.83 -24.53 39.77
CA TRP A 71 -18.51 -23.10 39.91
C TRP A 71 -19.05 -22.26 38.76
N PHE A 72 -18.95 -22.73 37.51
CA PHE A 72 -19.52 -22.07 36.35
C PHE A 72 -21.03 -21.84 36.53
N TRP A 73 -21.76 -22.86 36.98
CA TRP A 73 -23.19 -22.74 37.25
C TRP A 73 -23.50 -21.83 38.44
N LYS A 74 -22.69 -21.88 39.50
CA LYS A 74 -22.79 -20.94 40.62
C LYS A 74 -22.61 -19.49 40.18
N LEU A 75 -21.64 -19.23 39.29
CA LEU A 75 -21.41 -17.91 38.72
C LEU A 75 -22.57 -17.47 37.82
N LEU A 76 -23.05 -18.34 36.94
CA LEU A 76 -24.06 -18.02 35.93
C LEU A 76 -25.47 -17.84 36.53
N LEU A 77 -25.83 -18.67 37.50
CA LEU A 77 -27.19 -18.75 38.06
C LEU A 77 -27.28 -18.29 39.52
N GLY A 78 -26.16 -17.99 40.17
CA GLY A 78 -26.11 -17.54 41.57
C GLY A 78 -26.42 -18.63 42.60
N ARG A 79 -26.47 -19.91 42.21
CA ARG A 79 -26.83 -21.05 43.09
C ARG A 79 -25.94 -22.26 42.82
N ASP A 80 -25.65 -23.02 43.86
CA ASP A 80 -24.93 -24.30 43.73
C ASP A 80 -25.86 -25.34 43.09
N ILE A 81 -25.45 -25.88 41.94
CA ILE A 81 -26.18 -26.91 41.20
C ILE A 81 -25.40 -28.21 41.31
N GLU A 82 -26.08 -29.29 41.69
CA GLU A 82 -25.48 -30.64 41.64
C GLU A 82 -25.11 -30.98 40.19
N VAL A 83 -23.83 -31.29 39.98
CA VAL A 83 -23.28 -31.57 38.65
C VAL A 83 -23.68 -32.98 38.19
N ASN A 84 -24.92 -33.11 37.73
CA ASN A 84 -25.48 -34.32 37.13
C ASN A 84 -25.23 -34.37 35.61
N THR A 85 -25.63 -35.46 34.95
CA THR A 85 -25.47 -35.63 33.49
C THR A 85 -26.11 -34.51 32.68
N ALA A 86 -27.25 -33.96 33.13
CA ALA A 86 -27.91 -32.85 32.46
C ALA A 86 -27.09 -31.55 32.55
N ALA A 87 -26.54 -31.22 33.72
CA ALA A 87 -25.66 -30.08 33.92
C ALA A 87 -24.38 -30.17 33.06
N TRP A 88 -23.87 -31.39 32.87
CA TRP A 88 -22.75 -31.68 31.97
C TRP A 88 -23.09 -31.42 30.49
N VAL A 89 -24.20 -31.98 30.02
CA VAL A 89 -24.66 -31.79 28.64
C VAL A 89 -24.91 -30.30 28.37
N ALA A 90 -25.53 -29.59 29.31
CA ALA A 90 -25.78 -28.15 29.19
C ALA A 90 -24.48 -27.34 29.16
N PHE A 91 -23.49 -27.66 30.01
CA PHE A 91 -22.18 -27.00 29.98
C PHE A 91 -21.47 -27.22 28.64
N LEU A 92 -21.42 -28.47 28.17
CA LEU A 92 -20.82 -28.81 26.88
C LEU A 92 -21.52 -28.06 25.73
N ALA A 93 -22.86 -27.99 25.76
CA ALA A 93 -23.63 -27.24 24.79
C ALA A 93 -23.26 -25.74 24.80
N ILE A 94 -23.12 -25.12 25.97
CA ILE A 94 -22.69 -23.71 26.09
C ILE A 94 -21.27 -23.52 25.54
N VAL A 95 -20.33 -24.41 25.85
CA VAL A 95 -18.95 -24.33 25.33
C VAL A 95 -18.93 -24.46 23.81
N VAL A 96 -19.68 -25.42 23.26
CA VAL A 96 -19.79 -25.63 21.80
C VAL A 96 -20.45 -24.42 21.14
N VAL A 97 -21.58 -23.93 21.66
CA VAL A 97 -22.28 -22.75 21.13
C VAL A 97 -21.40 -21.50 21.23
N GLY A 98 -20.71 -21.31 22.36
CA GLY A 98 -19.78 -20.21 22.56
C GLY A 98 -18.63 -20.25 21.57
N TYR A 99 -18.01 -21.42 21.38
CA TYR A 99 -16.96 -21.60 20.37
C TYR A 99 -17.47 -21.39 18.94
N LEU A 100 -18.67 -21.88 18.61
CA LEU A 100 -19.32 -21.62 17.31
C LEU A 100 -19.59 -20.12 17.11
N GLY A 101 -19.98 -19.40 18.15
CA GLY A 101 -20.13 -17.95 18.14
C GLY A 101 -18.79 -17.24 17.86
N LEU A 102 -17.69 -17.69 18.47
CA LEU A 102 -16.35 -17.19 18.19
C LEU A 102 -15.88 -17.51 16.76
N GLU A 103 -16.16 -18.72 16.28
CA GLU A 103 -15.94 -19.13 14.90
C GLU A 103 -16.73 -18.25 13.92
N MET A 104 -17.98 -17.87 14.26
CA MET A 104 -18.83 -17.01 13.44
C MET A 104 -18.31 -15.58 13.39
N LEU A 105 -17.91 -15.06 14.56
CA LEU A 105 -17.26 -13.77 14.67
C LEU A 105 -15.96 -13.72 13.85
N ALA A 106 -15.16 -14.79 13.88
CA ALA A 106 -13.92 -14.89 13.12
C ALA A 106 -14.17 -15.02 11.61
N ALA A 107 -15.14 -15.86 11.21
CA ALA A 107 -15.53 -16.09 9.81
C ALA A 107 -16.12 -14.83 9.16
N HIS A 108 -16.95 -14.08 9.88
CA HIS A 108 -17.52 -12.82 9.42
C HIS A 108 -16.47 -11.73 9.15
N ARG A 109 -15.22 -11.97 9.55
CA ARG A 109 -14.07 -11.09 9.32
C ARG A 109 -13.06 -11.64 8.33
N GLU A 110 -13.20 -12.89 7.90
CA GLU A 110 -12.39 -13.40 6.81
C GLU A 110 -12.71 -12.61 5.54
N SER A 111 -11.71 -12.45 4.68
CA SER A 111 -11.89 -11.76 3.41
C SER A 111 -13.02 -12.43 2.63
N PRO A 112 -13.96 -11.66 2.09
CA PRO A 112 -15.06 -12.22 1.34
C PRO A 112 -14.53 -12.97 0.13
N ARG A 113 -15.22 -14.06 -0.22
CA ARG A 113 -14.96 -14.82 -1.44
C ARG A 113 -15.89 -14.33 -2.52
N VAL A 114 -15.39 -14.29 -3.74
CA VAL A 114 -16.19 -13.93 -4.91
C VAL A 114 -16.00 -15.06 -5.90
N ASP A 115 -17.11 -15.67 -6.25
CA ASP A 115 -17.20 -16.58 -7.37
C ASP A 115 -17.84 -15.82 -8.53
N ILE A 116 -17.49 -16.19 -9.77
CA ILE A 116 -18.14 -15.64 -10.96
C ILE A 116 -19.15 -16.66 -11.45
N ALA A 117 -20.37 -16.21 -11.72
CA ALA A 117 -21.44 -17.08 -12.18
C ALA A 117 -21.00 -17.89 -13.41
N ALA A 118 -21.57 -19.10 -13.55
CA ALA A 118 -21.48 -19.82 -14.80
C ALA A 118 -22.20 -19.01 -15.89
N ALA A 119 -21.67 -19.04 -17.12
CA ALA A 119 -22.38 -18.45 -18.25
C ALA A 119 -23.71 -19.18 -18.46
N ASP A 120 -24.78 -18.41 -18.67
CA ASP A 120 -26.07 -18.94 -19.10
C ASP A 120 -25.98 -19.32 -20.59
N PRO A 121 -26.58 -20.43 -21.05
CA PRO A 121 -26.69 -20.75 -22.46
C PRO A 121 -27.29 -19.63 -23.33
N HIS A 122 -28.07 -18.71 -22.74
CA HIS A 122 -28.66 -17.57 -23.43
C HIS A 122 -27.79 -16.30 -23.38
N ASP A 123 -26.67 -16.30 -22.65
CA ASP A 123 -25.76 -15.16 -22.60
C ASP A 123 -25.10 -14.93 -23.97
N SER A 124 -24.97 -13.66 -24.36
CA SER A 124 -24.26 -13.27 -25.58
C SER A 124 -22.80 -13.75 -25.54
N GLU A 125 -22.20 -14.04 -26.70
CA GLU A 125 -20.78 -14.44 -26.80
C GLU A 125 -19.85 -13.42 -26.11
N ILE A 126 -20.18 -12.12 -26.22
CA ILE A 126 -19.48 -11.02 -25.55
C ILE A 126 -19.52 -11.18 -24.02
N THR A 127 -20.70 -11.47 -23.48
CA THR A 127 -20.88 -11.70 -22.04
C THR A 127 -20.08 -12.91 -21.58
N GLN A 128 -20.09 -14.01 -22.34
CA GLN A 128 -19.32 -15.22 -22.02
C GLN A 128 -17.81 -14.95 -22.00
N ASN A 129 -17.31 -14.22 -23.00
CA ASN A 129 -15.90 -13.82 -23.08
C ASN A 129 -15.50 -12.90 -21.92
N LEU A 130 -16.34 -11.93 -21.57
CA LEU A 130 -16.09 -11.03 -20.44
C LEU A 130 -16.15 -11.76 -19.09
N LEU A 131 -17.05 -12.72 -18.90
CA LEU A 131 -17.07 -13.57 -17.71
C LEU A 131 -15.78 -14.40 -17.59
N ALA A 132 -15.25 -14.91 -18.71
CA ALA A 132 -13.99 -15.63 -18.73
C ALA A 132 -12.80 -14.72 -18.40
N GLU A 133 -12.74 -13.52 -18.97
CA GLU A 133 -11.70 -12.55 -18.67
C GLU A 133 -11.78 -12.06 -17.22
N LEU A 134 -12.98 -11.77 -16.71
CA LEU A 134 -13.19 -11.37 -15.34
C LEU A 134 -12.69 -12.44 -14.35
N ARG A 135 -12.83 -13.74 -14.68
CA ARG A 135 -12.26 -14.85 -13.87
C ARG A 135 -10.74 -14.79 -13.79
N PHE A 136 -10.08 -14.31 -14.83
CA PHE A 136 -8.63 -14.13 -14.85
C PHE A 136 -8.20 -12.84 -14.15
N ARG A 137 -8.97 -11.75 -14.28
CA ARG A 137 -8.64 -10.42 -13.74
C ARG A 137 -8.96 -10.27 -12.25
N LEU A 138 -10.08 -10.81 -11.77
CA LEU A 138 -10.51 -10.67 -10.38
C LEU A 138 -9.46 -11.15 -9.35
N PRO A 139 -8.72 -12.25 -9.58
CA PRO A 139 -7.55 -12.61 -8.77
C PRO A 139 -6.44 -11.57 -8.76
N ALA A 140 -6.22 -10.84 -9.85
CA ALA A 140 -5.23 -9.77 -9.95
C ALA A 140 -5.67 -8.51 -9.18
N VAL A 141 -6.98 -8.24 -9.13
CA VAL A 141 -7.58 -7.19 -8.29
C VAL A 141 -7.55 -7.53 -6.80
N ALA A 142 -7.14 -8.76 -6.43
CA ALA A 142 -6.98 -9.14 -5.03
C ALA A 142 -5.91 -8.29 -4.35
N LEU A 143 -6.36 -7.18 -3.76
CA LEU A 143 -5.65 -6.37 -2.77
C LEU A 143 -5.18 -7.29 -1.63
N ARG A 144 -3.98 -7.85 -1.82
CA ARG A 144 -3.20 -8.68 -0.89
C ARG A 144 -3.99 -9.73 -0.08
N LYS A 145 -4.46 -10.77 -0.78
CA LYS A 145 -3.97 -12.16 -0.68
C LYS A 145 -4.93 -13.11 -1.44
N PRO A 146 -4.54 -13.69 -2.59
CA PRO A 146 -5.15 -14.94 -3.01
C PRO A 146 -4.47 -16.09 -2.25
N GLY A 147 -5.22 -16.70 -1.32
CA GLY A 147 -5.10 -18.15 -1.13
C GLY A 147 -5.82 -18.84 -2.29
N PRO A 148 -5.41 -20.05 -2.67
CA PRO A 148 -5.56 -20.62 -4.02
C PRO A 148 -6.99 -20.62 -4.57
N LEU A 149 -7.16 -20.18 -5.82
CA LEU A 149 -8.32 -20.45 -6.69
C LEU A 149 -8.21 -21.85 -7.33
N PRO A 150 -9.26 -22.41 -7.93
CA PRO A 150 -10.68 -22.42 -7.55
C PRO A 150 -11.23 -23.86 -7.40
N GLY A 151 -12.38 -24.02 -6.71
CA GLY A 151 -13.24 -25.21 -6.84
C GLY A 151 -13.71 -25.83 -5.52
N ALA A 152 -14.79 -25.27 -4.97
CA ALA A 152 -15.51 -25.68 -3.75
C ALA A 152 -14.80 -25.41 -2.40
N SER A 153 -15.64 -25.08 -1.40
CA SER A 153 -15.19 -25.09 -0.02
C SER A 153 -14.61 -26.49 0.25
N ARG A 154 -13.44 -26.61 0.91
CA ARG A 154 -12.78 -27.91 1.13
C ARG A 154 -13.72 -28.98 1.73
N GLY A 155 -14.80 -28.58 2.40
CA GLY A 155 -15.82 -29.50 2.91
C GLY A 155 -16.79 -30.01 1.84
N GLU A 156 -17.14 -29.23 0.84
CA GLU A 156 -18.09 -29.61 -0.21
C GLU A 156 -17.43 -30.51 -1.26
N THR A 157 -16.18 -30.24 -1.66
CA THR A 157 -15.38 -31.13 -2.52
C THR A 157 -15.11 -32.48 -1.84
N VAL A 158 -14.83 -32.47 -0.53
CA VAL A 158 -14.62 -33.70 0.24
C VAL A 158 -15.95 -34.44 0.43
N ALA A 159 -17.06 -33.72 0.65
CA ALA A 159 -18.38 -34.35 0.75
C ALA A 159 -18.80 -35.01 -0.58
N THR A 160 -18.58 -34.37 -1.74
CA THR A 160 -18.85 -35.00 -3.05
C THR A 160 -17.90 -36.15 -3.34
N VAL A 161 -16.60 -36.04 -3.02
CA VAL A 161 -15.65 -37.16 -3.19
C VAL A 161 -16.01 -38.35 -2.28
N VAL A 162 -16.43 -38.11 -1.03
CA VAL A 162 -16.87 -39.17 -0.10
C VAL A 162 -18.22 -39.76 -0.52
N GLU A 163 -19.10 -38.96 -1.12
CA GLU A 163 -20.38 -39.42 -1.66
C GLU A 163 -20.19 -40.24 -2.95
N GLN A 164 -19.16 -39.91 -3.74
CA GLN A 164 -18.76 -40.66 -4.95
C GLN A 164 -17.85 -41.85 -4.65
N SER A 165 -17.16 -41.89 -3.50
CA SER A 165 -16.43 -43.07 -3.08
C SER A 165 -17.42 -44.17 -2.67
N GLU A 166 -17.27 -45.39 -3.22
CA GLU A 166 -18.14 -46.55 -2.94
C GLU A 166 -18.05 -47.09 -1.49
N VAL A 167 -17.50 -46.30 -0.56
CA VAL A 167 -17.36 -46.67 0.84
C VAL A 167 -18.74 -46.76 1.49
N LYS A 168 -19.07 -47.92 2.08
CA LYS A 168 -20.29 -48.10 2.89
C LYS A 168 -20.35 -47.02 3.97
N GLY A 169 -21.34 -46.13 3.89
CA GLY A 169 -21.52 -44.99 4.79
C GLY A 169 -21.09 -43.63 4.22
N GLY A 170 -20.54 -43.56 3.00
CA GLY A 170 -20.14 -42.31 2.35
C GLY A 170 -21.26 -41.25 2.29
N LYS A 171 -22.52 -41.67 2.04
CA LYS A 171 -23.69 -40.77 2.08
C LYS A 171 -23.98 -40.19 3.47
N LEU A 172 -23.78 -40.96 4.55
CA LEU A 172 -23.95 -40.48 5.92
C LEU A 172 -22.84 -39.50 6.28
N VAL A 173 -21.58 -39.83 5.95
CA VAL A 173 -20.43 -38.95 6.21
C VAL A 173 -20.54 -37.65 5.39
N ALA A 174 -20.98 -37.73 4.12
CA ALA A 174 -21.27 -36.57 3.29
C ALA A 174 -22.43 -35.74 3.86
N GLY A 175 -23.51 -36.37 4.35
CA GLY A 175 -24.61 -35.69 5.04
C GLY A 175 -24.19 -34.99 6.32
N VAL A 176 -23.35 -35.63 7.13
CA VAL A 176 -22.77 -35.06 8.36
C VAL A 176 -21.81 -33.92 8.02
N LEU A 177 -20.95 -34.07 7.00
CA LEU A 177 -20.10 -33.00 6.50
C LEU A 177 -20.93 -31.81 5.99
N ARG A 178 -22.00 -32.05 5.22
CA ARG A 178 -22.93 -31.01 4.74
C ARG A 178 -23.61 -30.29 5.90
N PHE A 179 -24.10 -31.05 6.89
CA PHE A 179 -24.68 -30.49 8.12
C PHE A 179 -23.67 -29.62 8.87
N PHE A 180 -22.45 -30.11 9.08
CA PHE A 180 -21.40 -29.30 9.71
C PHE A 180 -21.01 -28.09 8.86
N THR A 181 -20.95 -28.17 7.53
CA THR A 181 -20.71 -26.98 6.69
C THR A 181 -21.86 -25.98 6.71
N MET A 182 -23.10 -26.44 6.96
CA MET A 182 -24.29 -25.59 7.07
C MET A 182 -24.35 -24.88 8.43
N VAL A 183 -23.94 -25.57 9.50
CA VAL A 183 -23.90 -25.04 10.87
C VAL A 183 -22.62 -24.24 11.13
N LEU A 184 -21.50 -24.63 10.52
CA LEU A 184 -20.25 -23.91 10.65
C LEU A 184 -20.33 -22.62 9.84
N PRO A 185 -20.01 -21.48 10.45
CA PRO A 185 -20.06 -20.20 9.77
C PRO A 185 -19.07 -20.22 8.60
N SER A 186 -19.56 -20.02 7.39
CA SER A 186 -18.74 -19.81 6.20
C SER A 186 -18.33 -18.34 6.12
N PRO A 187 -17.14 -18.04 5.58
CA PRO A 187 -16.83 -16.67 5.17
C PRO A 187 -17.89 -16.19 4.17
N ARG A 188 -18.16 -14.89 4.16
CA ARG A 188 -19.11 -14.30 3.20
C ARG A 188 -18.65 -14.68 1.79
N SER A 189 -19.56 -15.23 1.00
CA SER A 189 -19.32 -15.63 -0.38
C SER A 189 -20.32 -14.93 -1.26
N TYR A 190 -19.84 -14.29 -2.30
CA TYR A 190 -20.66 -13.59 -3.28
C TYR A 190 -20.51 -14.25 -4.64
N VAL A 191 -21.53 -14.11 -5.47
CA VAL A 191 -21.53 -14.53 -6.88
C VAL A 191 -21.69 -13.29 -7.73
N ALA A 192 -20.68 -12.98 -8.54
CA ALA A 192 -20.74 -11.91 -9.52
C ALA A 192 -21.41 -12.42 -10.81
N ARG A 193 -22.45 -11.73 -11.24
CA ARG A 193 -23.08 -11.87 -12.56
C ARG A 193 -22.69 -10.65 -13.39
N LEU A 194 -22.40 -10.88 -14.65
CA LEU A 194 -22.05 -9.84 -15.61
C LEU A 194 -22.92 -10.05 -16.84
N TYR A 195 -23.46 -8.97 -17.35
CA TYR A 195 -24.24 -8.93 -18.57
C TYR A 195 -23.70 -7.81 -19.46
N ALA A 196 -23.45 -8.11 -20.73
CA ALA A 196 -22.90 -7.16 -21.67
C ALA A 196 -23.69 -7.14 -22.98
N GLU A 197 -24.14 -5.94 -23.34
CA GLU A 197 -24.82 -5.63 -24.59
C GLU A 197 -23.99 -4.63 -25.40
N ARG A 198 -24.04 -4.73 -26.73
CA ARG A 198 -23.50 -3.68 -27.60
C ARG A 198 -24.42 -2.47 -27.54
N CYS A 199 -23.85 -1.27 -27.52
CA CYS A 199 -24.64 -0.05 -27.62
C CYS A 199 -25.20 0.06 -29.05
N ALA A 200 -26.40 -0.47 -29.29
CA ALA A 200 -27.02 -0.50 -30.62
C ALA A 200 -27.46 0.88 -31.13
N ASP A 201 -27.74 1.80 -30.20
CA ASP A 201 -28.24 3.16 -30.49
C ASP A 201 -27.14 4.13 -30.94
N TRP A 202 -25.90 3.66 -31.06
CA TRP A 202 -24.74 4.46 -31.44
C TRP A 202 -24.12 3.86 -32.70
N GLU A 203 -24.69 4.17 -33.87
CA GLU A 203 -23.93 4.15 -35.11
C GLU A 203 -23.06 5.42 -35.10
N PRO A 204 -21.74 5.32 -34.88
CA PRO A 204 -20.90 6.49 -34.87
C PRO A 204 -20.84 7.03 -36.30
N GLU A 205 -21.48 8.18 -36.56
CA GLU A 205 -21.20 8.97 -37.78
C GLU A 205 -19.70 9.32 -37.88
N THR A 206 -18.96 9.22 -36.77
CA THR A 206 -17.51 9.40 -36.67
C THR A 206 -16.76 8.07 -36.85
N THR A 207 -15.97 7.96 -37.91
CA THR A 207 -15.13 6.84 -38.39
C THR A 207 -14.13 6.18 -37.40
N ASP A 208 -14.12 6.52 -36.11
CA ASP A 208 -13.01 6.20 -35.20
C ASP A 208 -13.30 5.06 -34.20
N CYS A 209 -14.49 4.42 -34.27
CA CYS A 209 -14.77 3.25 -33.45
C CYS A 209 -14.19 1.99 -34.10
N ASP A 210 -13.13 1.44 -33.50
CA ASP A 210 -12.57 0.13 -33.91
C ASP A 210 -13.65 -0.96 -33.75
N PRO A 211 -14.10 -1.61 -34.83
CA PRO A 211 -15.12 -2.66 -34.75
C PRO A 211 -14.66 -3.87 -33.91
N ARG A 212 -13.36 -4.02 -33.65
CA ARG A 212 -12.80 -5.05 -32.76
C ARG A 212 -12.91 -4.69 -31.29
N ASN A 213 -13.16 -3.42 -30.96
CA ASN A 213 -13.30 -2.94 -29.60
C ASN A 213 -14.58 -2.08 -29.44
N PRO A 214 -15.76 -2.70 -29.61
CA PRO A 214 -17.03 -1.98 -29.54
C PRO A 214 -17.28 -1.41 -28.14
N GLU A 215 -18.06 -0.34 -28.08
CA GLU A 215 -18.59 0.20 -26.83
C GLU A 215 -19.80 -0.62 -26.35
N LEU A 216 -19.81 -0.93 -25.06
CA LEU A 216 -20.75 -1.84 -24.43
C LEU A 216 -21.50 -1.18 -23.27
N TRP A 217 -22.73 -1.63 -23.07
CA TRP A 217 -23.43 -1.52 -21.80
C TRP A 217 -23.11 -2.75 -20.96
N VAL A 218 -22.41 -2.53 -19.84
CA VAL A 218 -21.96 -3.63 -18.98
C VAL A 218 -22.65 -3.51 -17.63
N THR A 219 -23.57 -4.43 -17.35
CA THR A 219 -24.24 -4.53 -16.05
C THR A 219 -23.56 -5.59 -15.19
N VAL A 220 -23.16 -5.20 -13.98
CA VAL A 220 -22.52 -6.08 -13.00
C VAL A 220 -23.41 -6.16 -11.76
N ASP A 221 -23.90 -7.36 -11.45
CA ASP A 221 -24.73 -7.66 -10.28
C ASP A 221 -23.96 -8.60 -9.35
N LEU A 222 -23.64 -8.12 -8.15
CA LEU A 222 -23.01 -8.92 -7.11
C LEU A 222 -24.08 -9.43 -6.15
N ARG A 223 -24.25 -10.75 -6.03
CA ARG A 223 -25.24 -11.37 -5.13
C ARG A 223 -24.59 -12.11 -3.99
N ASP A 224 -25.20 -12.08 -2.81
CA ASP A 224 -24.81 -12.96 -1.70
C ASP A 224 -25.17 -14.41 -2.05
N ARG A 225 -24.19 -15.32 -2.03
CA ARG A 225 -24.37 -16.71 -2.46
C ARG A 225 -25.39 -17.49 -1.63
N ARG A 226 -25.59 -17.12 -0.37
CA ARG A 226 -26.48 -17.83 0.56
C ARG A 226 -27.92 -17.34 0.45
N THR A 227 -28.11 -16.04 0.27
CA THR A 227 -29.45 -15.42 0.27
C THR A 227 -29.97 -15.10 -1.13
N ASP A 228 -29.09 -15.14 -2.15
CA ASP A 228 -29.30 -14.59 -3.51
C ASP A 228 -29.74 -13.12 -3.53
N ALA A 229 -29.65 -12.41 -2.40
CA ALA A 229 -29.91 -10.98 -2.34
C ALA A 229 -28.81 -10.22 -3.07
N SER A 230 -29.17 -9.23 -3.87
CA SER A 230 -28.19 -8.35 -4.51
C SER A 230 -27.49 -7.50 -3.44
N ALA A 231 -26.16 -7.62 -3.38
CA ALA A 231 -25.28 -6.78 -2.59
C ALA A 231 -24.99 -5.45 -3.30
N GLY A 232 -25.11 -5.41 -4.63
CA GLY A 232 -25.00 -4.19 -5.42
C GLY A 232 -25.08 -4.48 -6.93
N VAL A 233 -25.75 -3.58 -7.65
CA VAL A 233 -25.81 -3.58 -9.12
C VAL A 233 -25.31 -2.25 -9.65
N THR A 234 -24.47 -2.29 -10.68
CA THR A 234 -24.14 -1.10 -11.47
C THR A 234 -24.20 -1.43 -12.95
N THR A 235 -24.53 -0.43 -13.76
CA THR A 235 -24.41 -0.50 -15.21
C THR A 235 -23.43 0.58 -15.65
N PHE A 236 -22.40 0.16 -16.37
CA PHE A 236 -21.47 1.06 -17.03
C PHE A 236 -21.96 1.33 -18.44
N ASP A 237 -21.97 2.61 -18.79
CA ASP A 237 -22.38 3.10 -20.09
C ASP A 237 -21.14 3.29 -20.98
N ARG A 238 -21.23 2.86 -22.24
CA ARG A 238 -20.20 3.00 -23.29
C ARG A 238 -18.78 2.62 -22.85
N VAL A 239 -18.63 1.45 -22.25
CA VAL A 239 -17.29 0.93 -21.92
C VAL A 239 -16.75 0.14 -23.08
N ARG A 240 -15.51 0.41 -23.48
CA ARG A 240 -14.83 -0.39 -24.52
C ARG A 240 -14.72 -1.84 -24.08
N LEU A 241 -14.92 -2.78 -25.00
CA LEU A 241 -14.79 -4.21 -24.74
C LEU A 241 -13.47 -4.56 -24.02
N SER A 242 -12.35 -3.94 -24.42
CA SER A 242 -11.02 -4.14 -23.83
C SER A 242 -10.90 -3.73 -22.36
N ASP A 243 -11.78 -2.85 -21.89
CA ASP A 243 -11.67 -2.21 -20.57
C ASP A 243 -12.81 -2.68 -19.63
N ALA A 244 -13.84 -3.31 -20.20
CA ALA A 244 -15.05 -3.74 -19.51
C ALA A 244 -14.77 -4.71 -18.35
N ALA A 245 -13.81 -5.62 -18.51
CA ALA A 245 -13.45 -6.58 -17.46
C ALA A 245 -12.78 -5.88 -16.26
N GLU A 246 -11.93 -4.88 -16.49
CA GLU A 246 -11.28 -4.07 -15.47
C GLU A 246 -12.29 -3.19 -14.72
N HIS A 247 -13.21 -2.54 -15.43
CA HIS A 247 -14.31 -1.78 -14.81
C HIS A 247 -15.19 -2.68 -13.92
N ALA A 248 -15.58 -3.86 -14.43
CA ALA A 248 -16.33 -4.83 -13.66
C ALA A 248 -15.55 -5.31 -12.42
N ALA A 249 -14.27 -5.65 -12.57
CA ALA A 249 -13.44 -6.11 -11.48
C ALA A 249 -13.20 -5.01 -10.41
N ALA A 250 -13.03 -3.76 -10.83
CA ALA A 250 -12.90 -2.60 -9.94
C ALA A 250 -14.17 -2.36 -9.11
N TYR A 251 -15.35 -2.42 -9.74
CA TYR A 251 -16.61 -2.30 -9.04
C TYR A 251 -16.87 -3.47 -8.09
N LEU A 252 -16.59 -4.71 -8.52
CA LEU A 252 -16.69 -5.85 -7.61
C LEU A 252 -15.79 -5.66 -6.39
N ALA A 253 -14.55 -5.22 -6.59
CA ALA A 253 -13.66 -4.89 -5.50
C ALA A 253 -14.22 -3.76 -4.64
N SER A 254 -14.81 -2.70 -5.20
CA SER A 254 -15.36 -1.60 -4.41
C SER A 254 -16.46 -2.04 -3.46
N VAL A 255 -17.43 -2.80 -3.95
CA VAL A 255 -18.55 -3.28 -3.16
C VAL A 255 -18.05 -4.14 -2.00
N LEU A 256 -17.08 -5.02 -2.27
CA LEU A 256 -16.51 -5.92 -1.25
C LEU A 256 -15.67 -5.18 -0.21
N LEU A 257 -14.87 -4.20 -0.65
CA LEU A 257 -13.95 -3.46 0.21
C LEU A 257 -14.66 -2.40 1.05
N ARG A 258 -15.80 -1.86 0.56
CA ARG A 258 -16.61 -0.86 1.27
C ARG A 258 -17.02 -1.38 2.65
N ASP A 259 -17.49 -2.63 2.70
CA ASP A 259 -17.97 -3.27 3.93
C ASP A 259 -16.88 -4.00 4.72
N ASP A 260 -15.69 -4.18 4.14
CA ASP A 260 -14.58 -4.84 4.82
C ASP A 260 -13.86 -3.89 5.79
N LYS A 261 -14.11 -4.09 7.09
CA LYS A 261 -13.40 -3.39 8.19
C LYS A 261 -11.91 -3.74 8.26
N SER A 262 -11.47 -4.76 7.52
CA SER A 262 -10.08 -5.19 7.37
C SER A 262 -9.36 -4.51 6.21
N THR A 263 -10.06 -3.69 5.43
CA THR A 263 -9.48 -2.85 4.39
C THR A 263 -9.20 -1.45 4.94
N PRO A 264 -7.95 -0.95 4.85
CA PRO A 264 -7.65 0.44 5.16
C PRO A 264 -8.49 1.42 4.34
N GLU A 265 -8.93 2.52 4.97
CA GLU A 265 -9.69 3.58 4.28
C GLU A 265 -8.97 4.13 3.04
N TRP A 266 -7.63 4.23 3.07
CA TRP A 266 -6.85 4.72 1.92
C TRP A 266 -6.82 3.77 0.72
N SER A 267 -7.20 2.50 0.88
CA SER A 267 -7.33 1.55 -0.23
C SER A 267 -8.78 1.37 -0.68
N LYS A 268 -9.74 1.95 0.04
CA LYS A 268 -11.14 1.92 -0.39
C LYS A 268 -11.33 2.91 -1.54
N PRO A 269 -12.06 2.53 -2.58
CA PRO A 269 -12.42 3.45 -3.65
C PRO A 269 -13.29 4.56 -3.09
N ALA A 270 -13.13 5.76 -3.64
CA ALA A 270 -13.84 6.93 -3.14
C ALA A 270 -15.18 7.16 -3.86
N ALA A 271 -15.29 6.71 -5.11
CA ALA A 271 -16.53 6.76 -5.90
C ALA A 271 -17.31 5.43 -5.76
N GLU A 272 -18.64 5.50 -5.80
CA GLU A 272 -19.49 4.31 -5.72
C GLU A 272 -19.27 3.34 -6.89
N ARG A 273 -18.99 3.88 -8.08
CA ARG A 273 -18.66 3.11 -9.30
C ARG A 273 -17.23 2.61 -9.35
N ALA A 274 -16.37 3.04 -8.41
CA ALA A 274 -14.96 2.66 -8.35
C ALA A 274 -14.13 3.07 -9.58
N ASP A 275 -14.51 4.15 -10.26
CA ASP A 275 -13.80 4.64 -11.46
C ASP A 275 -12.31 4.90 -11.17
N ASP A 276 -11.98 5.33 -9.95
CA ASP A 276 -10.61 5.52 -9.49
C ASP A 276 -9.81 4.21 -9.43
N LEU A 277 -10.42 3.13 -8.94
CA LEU A 277 -9.80 1.81 -8.90
C LEU A 277 -9.74 1.18 -10.29
N ALA A 278 -10.76 1.40 -11.13
CA ALA A 278 -10.77 0.94 -12.52
C ALA A 278 -9.61 1.56 -13.31
N ALA A 279 -9.44 2.88 -13.23
CA ALA A 279 -8.33 3.58 -13.84
C ALA A 279 -6.96 3.04 -13.39
N PHE A 280 -6.82 2.70 -12.11
CA PHE A 280 -5.59 2.10 -11.59
C PHE A 280 -5.35 0.66 -12.07
N LEU A 281 -6.39 -0.14 -12.27
CA LEU A 281 -6.27 -1.49 -12.82
C LEU A 281 -6.01 -1.51 -14.32
N LEU A 282 -6.51 -0.50 -15.04
CA LEU A 282 -6.24 -0.26 -16.46
C LEU A 282 -4.82 0.26 -16.70
N CYS A 283 -4.15 0.79 -15.67
CA CYS A 283 -2.75 1.19 -15.81
C CYS A 283 -1.91 -0.01 -16.21
N PRO A 284 -1.09 0.11 -17.27
CA PRO A 284 -0.20 -0.96 -17.65
C PRO A 284 0.75 -1.29 -16.48
N PRO A 285 1.15 -2.56 -16.31
CA PRO A 285 2.10 -2.91 -15.26
C PRO A 285 3.40 -2.13 -15.46
N SER A 286 4.02 -1.73 -14.35
CA SER A 286 5.32 -1.06 -14.41
C SER A 286 6.32 -1.95 -15.13
N LEU A 287 6.95 -1.38 -16.16
CA LEU A 287 7.95 -2.07 -16.95
C LEU A 287 9.21 -2.32 -16.10
N GLY A 288 9.74 -3.54 -16.19
CA GLY A 288 11.02 -3.92 -15.58
C GLY A 288 12.22 -3.51 -16.42
N TYR A 289 13.38 -4.08 -16.11
CA TYR A 289 14.61 -3.88 -16.89
C TYR A 289 14.49 -4.41 -18.33
N GLY A 290 15.23 -3.80 -19.25
CA GLY A 290 15.39 -4.27 -20.63
C GLY A 290 14.28 -3.83 -21.59
N HIS A 291 13.46 -2.87 -21.22
CA HIS A 291 12.55 -2.18 -22.14
C HIS A 291 13.18 -0.90 -22.67
N SER A 292 12.80 -0.47 -23.87
CA SER A 292 13.26 0.80 -24.40
C SER A 292 12.72 1.97 -23.58
N PHE A 293 13.51 3.04 -23.51
CA PHE A 293 13.14 4.21 -22.72
C PHE A 293 11.86 4.89 -23.24
N GLN A 294 11.66 4.90 -24.56
CA GLN A 294 10.43 5.42 -25.17
C GLN A 294 9.19 4.64 -24.70
N LYS A 295 9.27 3.31 -24.66
CA LYS A 295 8.18 2.46 -24.16
C LYS A 295 7.89 2.71 -22.68
N VAL A 296 8.93 2.98 -21.88
CA VAL A 296 8.80 3.37 -20.47
C VAL A 296 8.10 4.73 -20.34
N LEU A 297 8.48 5.73 -21.15
CA LEU A 297 7.79 7.02 -21.16
C LEU A 297 6.32 6.90 -21.57
N ALA A 298 6.03 6.15 -22.65
CA ALA A 298 4.67 5.90 -23.10
C ALA A 298 3.83 5.20 -22.02
N ASN A 299 4.41 4.25 -21.28
CA ASN A 299 3.75 3.59 -20.15
C ASN A 299 3.38 4.60 -19.03
N HIS A 300 4.25 5.56 -18.72
CA HIS A 300 3.95 6.61 -17.76
C HIS A 300 2.88 7.57 -18.24
N ASP A 301 2.94 7.98 -19.51
CA ASP A 301 1.94 8.87 -20.09
C ASP A 301 0.56 8.20 -20.09
N THR A 302 0.45 6.95 -20.54
CA THR A 302 -0.80 6.17 -20.46
C THR A 302 -1.30 6.07 -19.02
N SER A 303 -0.43 5.74 -18.06
CA SER A 303 -0.82 5.62 -16.65
C SER A 303 -1.27 6.97 -16.08
N ARG A 304 -0.57 8.06 -16.40
CA ARG A 304 -0.96 9.42 -15.98
C ARG A 304 -2.31 9.79 -16.58
N ASP A 305 -2.50 9.58 -17.88
CA ASP A 305 -3.70 10.00 -18.59
C ASP A 305 -4.95 9.25 -18.09
N LEU A 306 -4.79 7.99 -17.65
CA LEU A 306 -5.83 7.22 -16.96
C LEU A 306 -6.09 7.73 -15.53
N LEU A 307 -5.05 8.01 -14.74
CA LEU A 307 -5.17 8.35 -13.31
C LEU A 307 -5.51 9.81 -13.05
N GLU A 308 -5.06 10.73 -13.89
CA GLU A 308 -5.20 12.18 -13.69
C GLU A 308 -6.67 12.64 -13.58
N PRO A 309 -7.61 12.20 -14.46
CA PRO A 309 -9.02 12.60 -14.38
C PRO A 309 -9.69 12.23 -13.06
N VAL A 310 -9.32 11.08 -12.48
CA VAL A 310 -9.96 10.54 -11.26
C VAL A 310 -9.30 11.04 -9.98
N ALA A 311 -7.97 11.18 -9.96
CA ALA A 311 -7.22 11.40 -8.72
C ALA A 311 -6.78 12.84 -8.46
N ARG A 312 -6.65 13.68 -9.51
CA ARG A 312 -6.12 15.04 -9.39
C ARG A 312 -7.03 15.93 -8.54
N ASP A 313 -8.28 16.06 -8.96
CA ASP A 313 -9.26 16.95 -8.34
C ASP A 313 -10.42 16.17 -7.70
N GLY A 314 -10.73 14.95 -8.20
CA GLY A 314 -11.82 14.10 -7.73
C GLY A 314 -11.61 13.39 -6.37
N PRO A 315 -12.69 12.83 -5.80
CA PRO A 315 -12.60 11.85 -4.73
C PRO A 315 -11.95 10.58 -5.31
N ALA A 316 -10.75 10.26 -4.83
CA ALA A 316 -10.03 9.05 -5.19
C ALA A 316 -9.42 8.40 -3.95
N SER A 317 -9.26 7.08 -4.01
CA SER A 317 -8.55 6.31 -3.01
C SER A 317 -7.13 6.85 -2.82
N GLY A 318 -6.60 6.66 -1.61
CA GLY A 318 -5.25 7.11 -1.28
C GLY A 318 -4.19 6.42 -2.12
N ILE A 319 -4.37 5.15 -2.49
CA ILE A 319 -3.40 4.41 -3.32
C ILE A 319 -3.34 4.96 -4.75
N VAL A 320 -4.49 5.24 -5.37
CA VAL A 320 -4.57 5.81 -6.72
C VAL A 320 -3.89 7.18 -6.75
N ARG A 321 -4.18 8.03 -5.75
CA ARG A 321 -3.56 9.36 -5.64
C ARG A 321 -2.07 9.29 -5.39
N TYR A 322 -1.63 8.34 -4.58
CA TYR A 322 -0.21 8.09 -4.32
C TYR A 322 0.55 7.64 -5.57
N GLU A 323 -0.07 6.82 -6.41
CA GLU A 323 0.53 6.37 -7.66
C GLU A 323 0.67 7.53 -8.65
N LEU A 324 -0.39 8.33 -8.85
CA LEU A 324 -0.32 9.52 -9.69
C LEU A 324 0.74 10.53 -9.19
N ALA A 325 0.84 10.72 -7.87
CA ALA A 325 1.88 11.56 -7.28
C ALA A 325 3.30 11.02 -7.59
N SER A 326 3.47 9.70 -7.55
CA SER A 326 4.76 9.05 -7.88
C SER A 326 5.10 9.20 -9.37
N LEU A 327 4.10 9.13 -10.26
CA LEU A 327 4.29 9.42 -11.69
C LEU A 327 4.71 10.87 -11.93
N TYR A 328 4.12 11.82 -11.22
CA TYR A 328 4.54 13.23 -11.29
C TYR A 328 5.97 13.45 -10.80
N ASP A 329 6.38 12.78 -9.71
CA ASP A 329 7.78 12.80 -9.26
C ASP A 329 8.72 12.27 -10.38
N LEU A 330 8.34 11.18 -11.06
CA LEU A 330 9.10 10.56 -12.15
C LEU A 330 9.10 11.36 -13.47
N GLN A 331 8.14 12.26 -13.66
CA GLN A 331 8.01 13.11 -14.85
C GLN A 331 8.54 14.54 -14.60
N SER A 332 9.32 14.74 -13.54
CA SER A 332 9.85 16.07 -13.18
C SER A 332 8.76 17.13 -12.97
N ARG A 333 7.61 16.73 -12.38
CA ARG A 333 6.46 17.60 -12.03
C ARG A 333 6.24 17.66 -10.52
N PRO A 334 7.21 18.18 -9.76
CA PRO A 334 7.27 17.88 -8.34
C PRO A 334 6.32 18.73 -7.48
N LEU A 335 5.84 19.89 -7.97
CA LEU A 335 4.80 20.66 -7.26
C LEU A 335 3.44 19.96 -7.34
N GLU A 336 3.09 19.35 -8.49
CA GLU A 336 1.89 18.54 -8.62
C GLU A 336 1.97 17.27 -7.76
N ALA A 337 3.13 16.62 -7.73
CA ALA A 337 3.38 15.50 -6.82
C ALA A 337 3.19 15.92 -5.36
N LEU A 338 3.80 17.03 -4.94
CA LEU A 338 3.69 17.55 -3.57
C LEU A 338 2.23 17.89 -3.20
N ARG A 339 1.48 18.51 -4.12
CA ARG A 339 0.03 18.78 -3.95
C ARG A 339 -0.74 17.49 -3.67
N LEU A 340 -0.49 16.43 -4.45
CA LEU A 340 -1.17 15.14 -4.27
C LEU A 340 -0.72 14.39 -3.00
N HIS A 341 0.56 14.44 -2.65
CA HIS A 341 1.06 13.87 -1.39
C HIS A 341 0.44 14.58 -0.17
N ALA A 342 0.37 15.92 -0.21
CA ALA A 342 -0.26 16.72 0.84
C ALA A 342 -1.76 16.42 0.97
N ARG A 343 -2.49 16.35 -0.16
CA ARG A 343 -3.90 15.97 -0.19
C ARG A 343 -4.12 14.57 0.35
N THR A 344 -3.35 13.60 -0.10
CA THR A 344 -3.42 12.20 0.36
C THR A 344 -3.21 12.14 1.87
N ARG A 345 -2.27 12.91 2.42
CA ARG A 345 -2.05 12.99 3.85
C ARG A 345 -3.21 13.63 4.62
N ALA A 346 -3.84 14.66 4.05
CA ALA A 346 -4.99 15.34 4.65
C ALA A 346 -6.20 14.40 4.73
N ASP A 347 -6.49 13.68 3.65
CA ASP A 347 -7.65 12.79 3.55
C ASP A 347 -7.39 11.45 4.27
N PHE A 348 -6.14 10.96 4.26
CA PHE A 348 -5.75 9.65 4.78
C PHE A 348 -4.57 9.69 5.77
N PRO A 349 -4.74 10.24 6.99
CA PRO A 349 -3.67 10.45 7.98
C PRO A 349 -2.96 9.18 8.46
N LYS A 350 -3.56 7.99 8.23
CA LYS A 350 -3.00 6.68 8.60
C LYS A 350 -2.20 6.01 7.48
N PHE A 351 -2.18 6.58 6.27
CA PHE A 351 -1.47 5.99 5.14
C PHE A 351 0.05 6.25 5.23
N LEU A 352 0.76 5.39 5.96
CA LEU A 352 2.16 5.58 6.33
C LEU A 352 3.10 5.85 5.14
N SER A 353 2.92 5.18 3.99
CA SER A 353 3.76 5.41 2.81
C SER A 353 3.62 6.84 2.28
N ALA A 354 2.39 7.36 2.19
CA ALA A 354 2.13 8.73 1.78
C ALA A 354 2.70 9.75 2.79
N ARG A 355 2.68 9.44 4.10
CA ARG A 355 3.31 10.28 5.14
C ARG A 355 4.82 10.42 4.94
N TYR A 356 5.49 9.29 4.73
CA TYR A 356 6.93 9.27 4.47
C TYR A 356 7.26 10.04 3.18
N ARG A 357 6.54 9.75 2.10
CA ARG A 357 6.74 10.46 0.82
C ARG A 357 6.49 11.96 0.94
N LEU A 358 5.42 12.40 1.59
CA LEU A 358 5.20 13.82 1.86
C LEU A 358 6.38 14.46 2.59
N GLY A 359 6.92 13.81 3.64
CA GLY A 359 8.07 14.32 4.37
C GLY A 359 9.32 14.47 3.48
N ILE A 360 9.57 13.51 2.60
CA ILE A 360 10.66 13.58 1.62
C ILE A 360 10.41 14.67 0.57
N SER A 361 9.23 14.70 -0.05
CA SER A 361 8.89 15.69 -1.08
C SER A 361 8.94 17.12 -0.52
N LEU A 362 8.55 17.35 0.74
CA LEU A 362 8.71 18.65 1.40
C LEU A 362 10.18 19.01 1.62
N THR A 363 11.02 18.02 1.95
CA THR A 363 12.47 18.22 2.09
C THR A 363 13.10 18.57 0.74
N MET A 364 12.74 17.84 -0.31
CA MET A 364 13.20 18.11 -1.69
C MET A 364 12.72 19.48 -2.17
N ALA A 365 11.45 19.82 -1.95
CA ALA A 365 10.85 21.09 -2.35
C ALA A 365 11.43 22.31 -1.62
N ALA A 366 12.16 22.10 -0.52
CA ALA A 366 12.95 23.14 0.13
C ALA A 366 14.36 23.32 -0.48
N GLY A 367 14.70 22.60 -1.55
CA GLY A 367 15.97 22.74 -2.29
C GLY A 367 15.97 23.91 -3.28
N ASP A 368 17.14 24.27 -3.79
CA ASP A 368 17.31 25.45 -4.68
C ASP A 368 16.66 25.24 -6.04
N SER A 369 16.65 24.00 -6.53
CA SER A 369 16.03 23.59 -7.79
C SER A 369 14.54 23.93 -7.90
N PHE A 370 13.83 24.00 -6.77
CA PHE A 370 12.41 24.31 -6.70
C PHE A 370 12.09 25.80 -6.58
N GLU A 371 13.10 26.64 -6.32
CA GLU A 371 12.85 28.07 -6.09
C GLU A 371 12.18 28.70 -7.31
N ALA A 372 12.63 28.37 -8.52
CA ALA A 372 12.02 28.85 -9.76
C ALA A 372 10.55 28.39 -9.89
N ASP A 373 10.25 27.14 -9.56
CA ASP A 373 8.90 26.58 -9.64
C ASP A 373 7.95 27.27 -8.66
N TRP A 374 8.39 27.46 -7.41
CA TRP A 374 7.63 28.20 -6.40
C TRP A 374 7.36 29.64 -6.81
N GLN A 375 8.37 30.34 -7.32
CA GLN A 375 8.22 31.71 -7.79
C GLN A 375 7.26 31.78 -8.99
N SER A 376 7.36 30.84 -9.93
CA SER A 376 6.46 30.75 -11.07
C SER A 376 5.01 30.55 -10.62
N ALA A 377 4.77 29.57 -9.75
CA ALA A 377 3.44 29.27 -9.22
C ALA A 377 2.85 30.44 -8.39
N ARG A 378 3.68 31.23 -7.71
CA ARG A 378 3.27 32.45 -6.98
C ARG A 378 2.93 33.61 -7.92
N ARG A 379 3.68 33.81 -9.02
CA ARG A 379 3.35 34.83 -10.04
C ARG A 379 2.01 34.54 -10.71
N ASP A 380 1.74 33.27 -10.98
CA ASP A 380 0.45 32.83 -11.51
C ASP A 380 -0.70 33.13 -10.54
N GLN A 381 -0.46 33.02 -9.23
CA GLN A 381 -1.43 33.34 -8.17
C GLN A 381 -1.81 34.82 -8.16
N GLN A 382 -0.84 35.70 -8.37
CA GLN A 382 -1.08 37.14 -8.39
C GLN A 382 -1.83 37.56 -9.67
N SER A 383 -1.61 36.84 -10.77
CA SER A 383 -2.15 37.18 -12.09
C SER A 383 -3.60 36.71 -12.30
N ARG A 384 -4.03 35.63 -11.64
CA ARG A 384 -5.37 35.03 -11.84
C ARG A 384 -6.27 35.23 -10.63
N ARG A 385 -7.28 36.11 -10.76
CA ARG A 385 -8.29 36.37 -9.71
C ARG A 385 -9.29 35.21 -9.45
N ALA A 386 -9.30 34.15 -10.25
CA ALA A 386 -10.44 33.20 -10.26
C ALA A 386 -10.12 31.71 -10.00
N ARG A 387 -8.86 31.27 -9.93
CA ARG A 387 -8.54 29.85 -9.62
C ARG A 387 -7.52 29.72 -8.49
N PRO A 388 -7.75 28.86 -7.49
CA PRO A 388 -6.76 28.57 -6.46
C PRO A 388 -5.49 28.01 -7.12
N THR A 389 -4.34 28.49 -6.69
CA THR A 389 -3.05 28.03 -7.20
C THR A 389 -2.61 26.76 -6.51
N GLN A 390 -1.69 26.02 -7.15
CA GLN A 390 -1.09 24.82 -6.56
C GLN A 390 -0.48 25.09 -5.17
N VAL A 391 0.13 26.27 -4.99
CA VAL A 391 0.70 26.70 -3.69
C VAL A 391 -0.39 26.85 -2.63
N ALA A 392 -1.53 27.48 -2.98
CA ALA A 392 -2.66 27.64 -2.09
C ALA A 392 -3.24 26.28 -1.66
N ASP A 393 -3.43 25.38 -2.62
CA ASP A 393 -3.89 24.02 -2.37
C ASP A 393 -2.94 23.25 -1.45
N ILE A 394 -1.63 23.30 -1.70
CA ILE A 394 -0.62 22.66 -0.84
C ILE A 394 -0.74 23.19 0.59
N ALA A 395 -0.80 24.52 0.77
CA ALA A 395 -0.93 25.13 2.08
C ALA A 395 -2.21 24.66 2.80
N ASP A 396 -3.34 24.63 2.09
CA ASP A 396 -4.62 24.19 2.63
C ASP A 396 -4.63 22.71 3.02
N TYR A 397 -4.05 21.84 2.20
CA TYR A 397 -3.91 20.43 2.54
C TYR A 397 -2.98 20.21 3.74
N LEU A 398 -1.86 20.92 3.81
CA LEU A 398 -0.95 20.87 4.97
C LEU A 398 -1.66 21.35 6.25
N ARG A 399 -2.48 22.41 6.17
CA ARG A 399 -3.30 22.88 7.29
C ARG A 399 -4.34 21.83 7.70
N ARG A 400 -5.09 21.26 6.75
CA ARG A 400 -6.07 20.17 6.99
C ARG A 400 -5.42 18.93 7.60
N ALA A 401 -4.18 18.63 7.23
CA ALA A 401 -3.39 17.54 7.79
C ALA A 401 -2.90 17.79 9.23
N GLY A 402 -3.12 18.99 9.78
CA GLY A 402 -2.62 19.42 11.09
C GLY A 402 -1.13 19.76 11.10
N LEU A 403 -0.55 20.02 9.93
CA LEU A 403 0.87 20.32 9.77
C LEU A 403 1.15 21.83 9.76
N LEU A 404 0.18 22.65 9.37
CA LEU A 404 0.22 24.10 9.52
C LEU A 404 -0.89 24.56 10.45
N ASP A 405 -0.57 25.48 11.36
CA ASP A 405 -1.56 26.24 12.11
C ASP A 405 -2.07 27.42 11.25
N ARG A 406 -3.05 28.18 11.76
CA ARG A 406 -3.64 29.31 11.01
C ARG A 406 -2.59 30.37 10.65
N LYS A 407 -1.65 30.66 11.58
CA LYS A 407 -0.58 31.64 11.35
C LYS A 407 0.42 31.12 10.32
N GLY A 408 0.87 29.88 10.45
CA GLY A 408 1.77 29.22 9.52
C GLY A 408 1.19 29.11 8.12
N HIS A 409 -0.11 28.86 7.98
CA HIS A 409 -0.81 28.89 6.68
C HIS A 409 -0.75 30.27 6.01
N GLN A 410 -1.04 31.34 6.75
CA GLN A 410 -0.95 32.70 6.21
C GLN A 410 0.49 33.10 5.88
N GLN A 411 1.46 32.69 6.70
CA GLN A 411 2.88 32.89 6.40
C GLN A 411 3.29 32.14 5.13
N PHE A 412 2.89 30.88 4.99
CA PHE A 412 3.22 30.06 3.82
C PHE A 412 2.78 30.70 2.49
N LEU A 413 1.60 31.33 2.49
CA LEU A 413 1.04 32.00 1.31
C LEU A 413 1.66 33.37 1.05
N ASN A 414 1.96 34.13 2.10
CA ASN A 414 2.27 35.55 1.98
C ASN A 414 3.76 35.88 2.18
N ASP A 415 4.61 34.94 2.60
CA ASP A 415 6.01 35.26 2.89
C ASP A 415 6.81 35.50 1.59
N PRO A 416 7.28 36.73 1.33
CA PRO A 416 8.10 37.02 0.16
C PRO A 416 9.52 36.45 0.28
N ASP A 417 9.97 36.12 1.50
CA ASP A 417 11.30 35.57 1.77
C ASP A 417 11.33 34.07 1.43
N THR A 418 11.93 33.72 0.29
CA THR A 418 12.06 32.32 -0.15
C THR A 418 12.79 31.46 0.88
N THR A 419 13.81 32.00 1.55
CA THR A 419 14.60 31.24 2.53
C THR A 419 13.74 30.91 3.75
N ARG A 420 12.98 31.87 4.27
CA ARG A 420 12.07 31.61 5.40
C ARG A 420 10.98 30.59 5.02
N PHE A 421 10.42 30.71 3.82
CA PHE A 421 9.46 29.74 3.28
C PHE A 421 10.04 28.31 3.21
N ARG A 422 11.27 28.17 2.72
CA ARG A 422 11.97 26.87 2.64
C ARG A 422 12.28 26.29 4.02
N LEU A 423 12.69 27.11 4.99
CA LEU A 423 12.86 26.68 6.38
C LEU A 423 11.53 26.21 7.00
N GLN A 424 10.42 26.89 6.69
CA GLN A 424 9.09 26.46 7.12
C GLN A 424 8.69 25.10 6.52
N LEU A 425 8.99 24.86 5.24
CA LEU A 425 8.80 23.54 4.60
C LEU A 425 9.57 22.44 5.35
N LEU A 426 10.83 22.69 5.71
CA LEU A 426 11.64 21.73 6.47
C LEU A 426 11.11 21.48 7.88
N ASP A 427 10.55 22.50 8.55
CA ASP A 427 9.90 22.31 9.85
C ASP A 427 8.61 21.48 9.75
N VAL A 428 7.88 21.59 8.63
CA VAL A 428 6.75 20.71 8.35
C VAL A 428 7.22 19.29 8.04
N ALA A 429 8.24 19.15 7.18
CA ALA A 429 8.83 17.87 6.81
C ALA A 429 9.32 17.08 8.02
N ARG A 430 10.12 17.72 8.89
CA ARG A 430 10.65 17.13 10.13
C ARG A 430 9.52 16.63 11.03
N ARG A 431 8.50 17.46 11.29
CA ARG A 431 7.35 17.07 12.14
C ARG A 431 6.61 15.85 11.59
N GLU A 432 6.41 15.79 10.28
CA GLU A 432 5.75 14.65 9.64
C GLU A 432 6.61 13.38 9.69
N LEU A 433 7.92 13.49 9.44
CA LEU A 433 8.87 12.38 9.54
C LEU A 433 9.01 11.87 10.99
N GLU A 434 9.07 12.75 11.99
CA GLU A 434 9.07 12.36 13.41
C GLU A 434 7.75 11.67 13.80
N ALA A 435 6.62 12.13 13.26
CA ALA A 435 5.33 11.50 13.48
C ALA A 435 5.23 10.12 12.79
N TYR A 436 5.85 9.96 11.62
CA TYR A 436 6.04 8.66 10.97
C TYR A 436 6.94 7.75 11.82
N GLN A 437 8.10 8.24 12.29
CA GLN A 437 9.04 7.48 13.14
C GLN A 437 8.35 6.97 14.41
N ARG A 438 7.57 7.82 15.07
CA ARG A 438 6.75 7.45 16.22
C ARG A 438 5.69 6.39 15.86
N SER A 439 5.12 6.45 14.66
CA SER A 439 4.11 5.51 14.17
C SER A 439 4.67 4.11 13.86
N VAL A 440 5.94 4.03 13.44
CA VAL A 440 6.65 2.75 13.23
C VAL A 440 7.34 2.23 14.49
N GLY A 441 7.13 2.86 15.65
CA GLY A 441 7.70 2.40 16.91
C GLY A 441 7.13 1.04 17.35
N TRP A 442 7.98 0.09 17.76
CA TRP A 442 7.58 -1.30 18.04
C TRP A 442 6.33 -1.43 18.90
N ALA A 443 6.23 -0.73 20.04
CA ALA A 443 5.07 -0.79 20.93
C ALA A 443 3.77 -0.26 20.29
N ARG A 444 3.84 0.85 19.55
CA ARG A 444 2.65 1.40 18.85
C ARG A 444 2.28 0.57 17.65
N TRP A 445 3.27 0.03 16.97
CA TRP A 445 3.11 -0.83 15.82
C TRP A 445 2.50 -2.18 16.24
N THR A 446 2.94 -2.79 17.36
CA THR A 446 2.31 -3.99 17.91
C THR A 446 0.90 -3.71 18.42
N ALA A 447 0.68 -2.60 19.12
CA ALA A 447 -0.67 -2.19 19.53
C ALA A 447 -1.60 -2.00 18.31
N ARG A 448 -1.18 -1.24 17.29
CA ARG A 448 -1.95 -1.08 16.04
C ARG A 448 -2.20 -2.41 15.36
N LYS A 449 -1.23 -3.32 15.36
CA LYS A 449 -1.42 -4.68 14.84
C LYS A 449 -2.44 -5.49 15.63
N CYS A 450 -2.44 -5.40 16.94
CA CYS A 450 -3.39 -6.14 17.77
C CYS A 450 -4.81 -5.57 17.66
N PHE A 451 -4.95 -4.26 17.44
CA PHE A 451 -6.25 -3.58 17.52
C PHE A 451 -6.83 -3.13 16.17
N SER A 452 -6.02 -2.88 15.13
CA SER A 452 -6.45 -2.42 13.80
C SER A 452 -6.19 -3.48 12.74
N ARG A 453 -7.23 -4.27 12.41
CA ARG A 453 -7.16 -5.31 11.36
C ARG A 453 -6.90 -4.70 9.98
N ALA A 454 -7.52 -3.55 9.69
CA ALA A 454 -7.28 -2.75 8.51
C ALA A 454 -5.79 -2.62 8.19
N GLU A 455 -5.00 -2.20 9.17
CA GLU A 455 -3.58 -1.96 8.98
C GLU A 455 -2.74 -3.25 9.03
N ARG A 456 -3.30 -4.39 9.44
CA ARG A 456 -2.53 -5.64 9.54
C ARG A 456 -2.13 -6.15 8.18
N SER A 457 -3.05 -6.20 7.21
CA SER A 457 -2.84 -6.79 5.88
C SER A 457 -1.72 -6.07 5.11
N SER A 458 -1.78 -4.73 5.08
CA SER A 458 -0.74 -3.87 4.50
C SER A 458 0.61 -4.07 5.20
N SER A 459 0.59 -4.19 6.53
CA SER A 459 1.77 -4.41 7.35
C SER A 459 2.26 -5.86 7.42
N THR A 460 1.50 -6.86 6.97
CA THR A 460 1.92 -8.28 7.06
C THR A 460 2.95 -8.60 6.01
N GLY A 461 2.91 -7.94 4.85
CA GLY A 461 4.01 -7.97 3.87
C GLY A 461 5.32 -7.44 4.48
N LEU A 462 5.23 -6.37 5.28
CA LEU A 462 6.36 -5.86 6.05
C LEU A 462 6.83 -6.89 7.11
N LEU A 463 5.92 -7.58 7.80
CA LEU A 463 6.29 -8.55 8.84
C LEU A 463 6.92 -9.83 8.35
N ALA A 464 6.49 -10.34 7.20
CA ALA A 464 7.05 -11.57 6.62
C ALA A 464 8.57 -11.49 6.49
N GLN A 465 9.12 -10.27 6.51
CA GLN A 465 10.55 -10.03 6.44
C GLN A 465 11.23 -9.81 7.80
N GLY A 466 10.53 -9.57 8.92
CA GLY A 466 11.06 -9.35 10.29
C GLY A 466 11.99 -8.12 10.47
N ARG A 467 12.71 -7.75 9.40
CA ARG A 467 13.59 -6.61 9.21
C ARG A 467 12.81 -5.29 9.07
N SER A 468 11.52 -5.33 8.72
CA SER A 468 10.77 -4.14 8.30
C SER A 468 10.65 -3.01 9.31
N VAL A 469 10.48 -3.27 10.62
CA VAL A 469 10.39 -2.17 11.60
C VAL A 469 11.73 -1.48 11.78
N ARG A 470 12.83 -2.26 11.82
CA ARG A 470 14.19 -1.71 11.87
C ARG A 470 14.49 -0.95 10.58
N THR A 471 14.22 -1.57 9.42
CA THR A 471 14.31 -0.96 8.09
C THR A 471 13.53 0.36 8.02
N ALA A 472 12.25 0.39 8.39
CA ALA A 472 11.44 1.61 8.37
C ALA A 472 11.99 2.69 9.31
N ARG A 473 12.53 2.31 10.48
CA ARG A 473 13.21 3.23 11.40
C ARG A 473 14.52 3.77 10.82
N THR A 474 15.29 2.94 10.14
CA THR A 474 16.52 3.36 9.45
C THR A 474 16.19 4.34 8.33
N ILE A 475 15.20 4.02 7.49
CA ILE A 475 14.73 4.88 6.39
C ILE A 475 14.28 6.26 6.91
N VAL A 476 13.46 6.30 7.96
CA VAL A 476 13.03 7.62 8.49
C VAL A 476 14.16 8.35 9.21
N LYS A 477 15.10 7.66 9.86
CA LYS A 477 16.28 8.29 10.46
C LYS A 477 17.14 8.97 9.40
N SER A 478 17.42 8.29 8.28
CA SER A 478 18.15 8.90 7.17
C SER A 478 17.39 10.06 6.52
N ALA A 479 16.05 10.00 6.47
CA ALA A 479 15.23 11.10 5.97
C ALA A 479 15.25 12.33 6.90
N LEU A 480 15.15 12.11 8.21
CA LEU A 480 15.30 13.15 9.22
C LEU A 480 16.70 13.77 9.17
N PHE A 481 17.71 12.94 8.94
CA PHE A 481 19.08 13.38 8.73
C PHE A 481 19.21 14.29 7.51
N LEU A 482 18.73 13.86 6.33
CA LEU A 482 18.67 14.69 5.11
C LEU A 482 17.95 16.03 5.37
N CYS A 483 16.82 16.00 6.06
CA CYS A 483 16.06 17.20 6.42
C CYS A 483 16.87 18.14 7.34
N ALA A 484 17.63 17.61 8.31
CA ALA A 484 18.48 18.40 9.19
C ALA A 484 19.67 19.00 8.44
N THR A 485 20.36 18.21 7.61
CA THR A 485 21.48 18.67 6.77
C THR A 485 21.03 19.81 5.85
N ARG A 486 19.86 19.68 5.22
CA ARG A 486 19.29 20.74 4.37
C ARG A 486 18.97 22.00 5.16
N ARG A 487 18.43 21.86 6.37
CA ARG A 487 18.17 23.01 7.23
C ARG A 487 19.47 23.73 7.58
N ALA A 488 20.50 23.00 7.99
CA ALA A 488 21.82 23.56 8.30
C ALA A 488 22.43 24.27 7.09
N TYR A 489 22.24 23.72 5.88
CA TYR A 489 22.65 24.34 4.63
C TYR A 489 21.96 25.70 4.40
N LEU A 490 20.64 25.78 4.59
CA LEU A 490 19.87 27.04 4.41
C LEU A 490 20.13 28.08 5.49
N GLU A 491 20.44 27.66 6.71
CA GLU A 491 20.77 28.58 7.80
C GLU A 491 22.18 29.21 7.65
N GLN A 492 22.93 28.87 6.59
CA GLN A 492 24.22 29.46 6.22
C GLN A 492 25.18 29.64 7.41
N ARG A 493 25.26 28.66 8.32
CA ARG A 493 26.21 28.73 9.43
C ARG A 493 27.64 28.78 8.86
N PRO A 494 28.41 29.86 9.09
CA PRO A 494 29.81 29.90 8.66
C PRO A 494 30.60 28.82 9.40
N GLY A 495 31.18 27.88 8.65
CA GLY A 495 31.97 26.76 9.17
C GLY A 495 31.63 25.42 8.50
N PRO A 496 32.45 24.36 8.72
CA PRO A 496 32.08 23.02 8.30
C PRO A 496 30.77 22.64 8.97
N ALA A 497 29.72 22.41 8.18
CA ALA A 497 28.45 21.99 8.74
C ALA A 497 28.68 20.66 9.48
N PRO A 498 28.57 20.60 10.82
CA PRO A 498 28.90 19.40 11.59
C PRO A 498 28.06 18.18 11.15
N ASP A 499 26.90 18.45 10.55
CA ASP A 499 26.03 17.44 9.97
C ASP A 499 26.60 16.80 8.68
N LEU A 500 27.46 17.49 7.91
CA LEU A 500 28.08 16.92 6.70
C LEU A 500 29.20 15.93 7.04
N ASP A 501 30.01 16.19 8.07
CA ASP A 501 31.03 15.23 8.51
C ASP A 501 30.39 13.96 9.08
N LEU A 502 29.29 14.13 9.80
CA LEU A 502 28.46 13.00 10.23
C LEU A 502 27.84 12.27 9.02
N ALA A 503 27.43 12.98 7.98
CA ALA A 503 26.94 12.37 6.73
C ALA A 503 28.02 11.52 6.08
N ARG A 504 29.24 12.06 5.97
CA ARG A 504 30.41 11.37 5.41
C ARG A 504 30.73 10.13 6.22
N GLN A 505 30.75 10.24 7.54
CA GLN A 505 31.00 9.09 8.42
C GLN A 505 29.94 8.01 8.21
N HIS A 506 28.66 8.35 8.28
CA HIS A 506 27.59 7.37 8.05
C HIS A 506 27.65 6.75 6.66
N ALA A 507 27.91 7.54 5.62
CA ALA A 507 28.07 7.06 4.26
C ALA A 507 29.27 6.11 4.11
N ARG A 508 30.41 6.42 4.74
CA ARG A 508 31.57 5.51 4.78
C ARG A 508 31.23 4.22 5.50
N ASP A 509 30.57 4.29 6.65
CA ASP A 509 30.10 3.10 7.38
C ASP A 509 29.19 2.24 6.48
N VAL A 510 28.28 2.85 5.71
CA VAL A 510 27.42 2.15 4.74
C VAL A 510 28.25 1.43 3.68
N VAL A 511 29.23 2.12 3.10
CA VAL A 511 30.09 1.57 2.04
C VAL A 511 30.99 0.47 2.60
N ASP A 512 31.64 0.66 3.75
CA ASP A 512 32.54 -0.30 4.39
C ASP A 512 31.81 -1.57 4.88
N GLU A 513 30.55 -1.44 5.32
CA GLU A 513 29.70 -2.58 5.70
C GLU A 513 29.41 -3.54 4.52
N THR A 514 29.62 -3.11 3.27
CA THR A 514 29.40 -3.96 2.08
C THR A 514 30.57 -4.88 1.72
N SER A 515 31.64 -4.90 2.53
CA SER A 515 32.71 -5.89 2.38
C SER A 515 32.13 -7.33 2.26
N PRO A 516 32.73 -8.22 1.44
CA PRO A 516 32.16 -9.55 1.11
C PRO A 516 31.75 -10.39 2.33
N ARG A 517 32.35 -10.14 3.50
CA ARG A 517 32.08 -10.83 4.76
C ARG A 517 30.82 -10.32 5.50
N ARG A 518 30.22 -9.19 5.12
CA ARG A 518 29.10 -8.54 5.85
C ARG A 518 27.86 -8.23 5.00
N ARG A 519 27.77 -8.75 3.76
CA ARG A 519 26.65 -8.54 2.81
C ARG A 519 25.23 -8.82 3.32
N HIS A 520 25.05 -9.53 4.44
CA HIS A 520 23.72 -9.81 5.00
C HIS A 520 23.04 -8.65 5.74
N ARG A 521 23.72 -7.49 5.89
CA ARG A 521 23.20 -6.29 6.58
C ARG A 521 23.16 -5.03 5.72
N SER A 522 23.00 -5.14 4.40
CA SER A 522 22.84 -3.95 3.56
C SER A 522 21.71 -3.06 4.10
N LEU A 523 21.97 -1.75 4.16
CA LEU A 523 20.96 -0.78 4.50
C LEU A 523 19.86 -0.79 3.42
N PRO A 524 18.63 -0.43 3.77
CA PRO A 524 17.56 -0.27 2.77
C PRO A 524 17.98 0.78 1.75
N TRP A 525 17.75 0.54 0.45
CA TRP A 525 18.15 1.47 -0.60
C TRP A 525 17.67 2.90 -0.36
N GLN A 526 16.48 3.11 0.22
CA GLN A 526 15.98 4.46 0.51
C GLN A 526 16.88 5.19 1.52
N ALA A 527 17.45 4.47 2.48
CA ALA A 527 18.35 5.06 3.46
C ALA A 527 19.69 5.45 2.84
N THR A 528 20.26 4.54 2.05
CA THR A 528 21.48 4.77 1.27
C THR A 528 21.30 5.96 0.32
N TYR A 529 20.15 6.04 -0.34
CA TYR A 529 19.78 7.15 -1.21
C TYR A 529 19.69 8.49 -0.48
N ASN A 530 19.00 8.53 0.68
CA ASN A 530 18.89 9.75 1.48
C ASN A 530 20.27 10.27 1.94
N TYR A 531 21.23 9.37 2.25
CA TYR A 531 22.60 9.77 2.58
C TYR A 531 23.34 10.33 1.35
N ALA A 532 23.15 9.74 0.17
CA ALA A 532 23.70 10.26 -1.08
C ALA A 532 23.20 11.70 -1.33
N CYS A 533 21.88 11.94 -1.23
CA CYS A 533 21.30 13.29 -1.36
C CYS A 533 21.77 14.26 -0.26
N ALA A 534 22.05 13.78 0.96
CA ALA A 534 22.55 14.64 2.03
C ALA A 534 23.98 15.11 1.75
N LEU A 535 24.82 14.24 1.19
CA LEU A 535 26.19 14.58 0.81
C LEU A 535 26.24 15.59 -0.36
N THR A 536 25.30 15.52 -1.31
CA THR A 536 25.28 16.47 -2.44
C THR A 536 24.96 17.90 -2.04
N LEU A 537 24.31 18.12 -0.90
CA LEU A 537 24.12 19.47 -0.33
C LEU A 537 25.45 20.16 -0.01
N GLY A 538 26.48 19.39 0.33
CA GLY A 538 27.85 19.91 0.53
C GLY A 538 28.57 20.27 -0.77
N LEU A 539 28.01 19.88 -1.93
CA LEU A 539 28.62 20.01 -3.26
C LEU A 539 28.04 21.17 -4.09
N ALA A 540 27.01 21.84 -3.59
CA ALA A 540 26.37 22.94 -4.33
C ALA A 540 27.39 24.06 -4.62
N PRO A 541 27.48 24.55 -5.87
CA PRO A 541 28.46 25.54 -6.29
C PRO A 541 28.11 26.91 -5.69
N ASP A 542 28.62 27.15 -4.49
CA ASP A 542 28.66 28.47 -3.88
C ASP A 542 30.05 29.05 -4.16
N ALA A 543 30.11 30.29 -4.66
CA ALA A 543 31.35 30.89 -5.16
C ALA A 543 32.47 30.95 -4.10
N ASP A 544 32.08 30.89 -2.82
CA ASP A 544 32.96 30.98 -1.66
C ASP A 544 33.23 29.63 -0.97
N ARG A 545 32.68 28.51 -1.49
CA ARG A 545 32.93 27.17 -0.92
C ARG A 545 33.99 26.42 -1.72
N PRO A 546 34.89 25.68 -1.05
CA PRO A 546 35.92 24.90 -1.74
C PRO A 546 35.25 23.97 -2.74
N ALA A 547 35.82 23.92 -3.95
CA ALA A 547 35.38 23.04 -5.03
C ALA A 547 35.20 21.60 -4.52
N LEU A 548 34.28 20.87 -5.15
CA LEU A 548 33.98 19.46 -4.88
C LEU A 548 35.25 18.69 -4.48
N GLN A 549 35.28 18.16 -3.26
CA GLN A 549 36.29 17.15 -2.94
C GLN A 549 35.95 15.91 -3.76
N GLU A 550 36.85 15.49 -4.65
CA GLU A 550 36.64 14.31 -5.51
C GLU A 550 36.25 13.07 -4.69
N ALA A 551 36.77 12.95 -3.47
CA ALA A 551 36.42 11.88 -2.53
C ALA A 551 34.93 11.85 -2.13
N ASP A 552 34.25 13.00 -2.05
CA ASP A 552 32.81 13.06 -1.72
C ASP A 552 31.96 12.63 -2.93
N VAL A 553 32.37 12.97 -4.15
CA VAL A 553 31.71 12.51 -5.38
C VAL A 553 31.78 10.98 -5.48
N ASP A 554 32.94 10.41 -5.19
CA ASP A 554 33.17 8.96 -5.23
C ASP A 554 32.32 8.22 -4.21
N LEU A 555 32.21 8.79 -3.02
CA LEU A 555 31.35 8.26 -1.97
C LEU A 555 29.87 8.30 -2.40
N VAL A 556 29.41 9.41 -2.97
CA VAL A 556 28.03 9.51 -3.49
C VAL A 556 27.77 8.50 -4.60
N ILE A 557 28.65 8.38 -5.60
CA ILE A 557 28.51 7.41 -6.69
C ILE A 557 28.47 5.98 -6.13
N SER A 558 29.31 5.66 -5.14
CA SER A 558 29.33 4.34 -4.49
C SER A 558 27.99 4.02 -3.79
N LEU A 559 27.40 5.00 -3.11
CA LEU A 559 26.07 4.84 -2.50
C LEU A 559 24.98 4.65 -3.57
N LEU A 560 25.00 5.46 -4.64
CA LEU A 560 24.02 5.37 -5.73
C LEU A 560 24.15 4.07 -6.52
N GLN A 561 25.35 3.52 -6.63
CA GLN A 561 25.61 2.19 -7.16
C GLN A 561 24.90 1.13 -6.33
N GLN A 562 25.04 1.15 -4.99
CA GLN A 562 24.30 0.23 -4.12
C GLN A 562 22.78 0.38 -4.26
N VAL A 563 22.28 1.63 -4.35
CA VAL A 563 20.85 1.91 -4.58
C VAL A 563 20.36 1.31 -5.90
N SER A 564 21.20 1.33 -6.93
CA SER A 564 20.88 0.81 -8.27
C SER A 564 21.02 -0.70 -8.38
N GLU A 565 21.73 -1.35 -7.45
CA GLU A 565 21.91 -2.79 -7.39
C GLU A 565 20.89 -3.48 -6.49
N ASP A 566 20.10 -2.73 -5.70
CA ASP A 566 19.02 -3.28 -4.88
C ASP A 566 17.84 -3.74 -5.77
N PRO A 567 17.46 -5.03 -5.76
CA PRO A 567 16.34 -5.54 -6.56
C PRO A 567 14.98 -4.96 -6.14
N ALA A 568 14.88 -4.35 -4.96
CA ALA A 568 13.68 -3.63 -4.52
C ALA A 568 13.58 -2.21 -5.11
N ASN A 569 14.53 -1.80 -5.96
CA ASN A 569 14.53 -0.53 -6.67
C ASN A 569 14.76 -0.72 -8.20
N PRO A 570 13.81 -1.35 -8.92
CA PRO A 570 13.96 -1.64 -10.35
C PRO A 570 14.08 -0.41 -11.26
N ARG A 571 13.86 0.80 -10.72
CA ARG A 571 13.79 2.06 -11.47
C ARG A 571 14.77 3.09 -10.93
N ALA A 572 15.88 2.64 -10.34
CA ALA A 572 16.84 3.50 -9.68
C ALA A 572 17.36 4.62 -10.58
N VAL A 573 17.70 4.31 -11.84
CA VAL A 573 18.24 5.28 -12.79
C VAL A 573 17.28 6.44 -13.09
N GLU A 574 15.97 6.18 -13.09
CA GLU A 574 14.96 7.22 -13.32
C GLU A 574 14.85 8.20 -12.16
N TRP A 575 14.88 7.69 -10.93
CA TRP A 575 14.92 8.51 -9.73
C TRP A 575 16.23 9.32 -9.70
N ILE A 576 17.37 8.65 -9.87
CA ILE A 576 18.70 9.28 -9.82
C ILE A 576 18.83 10.38 -10.88
N GLY A 577 18.38 10.14 -12.11
CA GLY A 577 18.54 11.09 -13.21
C GLY A 577 17.62 12.30 -13.13
N ARG A 578 16.54 12.23 -12.36
CA ARG A 578 15.56 13.31 -12.22
C ARG A 578 15.54 13.96 -10.84
N ASP A 579 16.33 13.44 -9.90
CA ASP A 579 16.33 13.97 -8.54
C ASP A 579 17.00 15.36 -8.51
N PRO A 580 16.26 16.39 -8.08
CA PRO A 580 16.80 17.74 -7.94
C PRO A 580 18.00 17.84 -6.99
N ASP A 581 18.08 16.98 -5.98
CA ASP A 581 19.15 16.99 -4.98
C ASP A 581 20.47 16.50 -5.59
N LEU A 582 20.42 15.76 -6.70
CA LEU A 582 21.59 15.29 -7.44
C LEU A 582 21.97 16.22 -8.59
N ALA A 583 21.26 17.33 -8.79
CA ALA A 583 21.51 18.27 -9.89
C ALA A 583 22.94 18.84 -9.90
N ALA A 584 23.56 19.03 -8.72
CA ALA A 584 24.94 19.48 -8.61
C ALA A 584 25.95 18.51 -9.26
N LEU A 585 25.62 17.22 -9.34
CA LEU A 585 26.47 16.20 -9.95
C LEU A 585 26.28 16.07 -11.46
N GLN A 586 25.22 16.65 -12.05
CA GLN A 586 24.88 16.49 -13.47
C GLN A 586 25.92 17.03 -14.45
N ARG A 587 26.89 17.83 -13.96
CA ARG A 587 28.05 18.34 -14.73
C ARG A 587 29.33 17.55 -14.48
N ASN A 588 29.34 16.64 -13.50
CA ASN A 588 30.51 15.84 -13.16
C ASN A 588 30.61 14.64 -14.12
N ALA A 589 31.76 14.49 -14.79
CA ALA A 589 31.98 13.44 -15.77
C ALA A 589 31.78 12.01 -15.21
N ARG A 590 32.27 11.75 -13.99
CA ARG A 590 32.14 10.41 -13.36
C ARG A 590 30.69 10.06 -13.04
N PHE A 591 29.90 11.05 -12.62
CA PHE A 591 28.46 10.85 -12.40
C PHE A 591 27.71 10.61 -13.71
N ILE A 592 28.04 11.36 -14.77
CA ILE A 592 27.50 11.12 -16.12
C ILE A 592 27.81 9.70 -16.58
N ASP A 593 29.07 9.26 -16.45
CA ASP A 593 29.49 7.92 -16.84
C ASP A 593 28.75 6.83 -16.05
N PHE A 594 28.61 7.01 -14.73
CA PHE A 594 27.80 6.14 -13.88
C PHE A 594 26.35 6.05 -14.36
N VAL A 595 25.69 7.19 -14.62
CA VAL A 595 24.28 7.18 -15.09
C VAL A 595 24.18 6.51 -16.46
N ARG A 596 25.11 6.76 -17.39
CA ARG A 596 25.13 6.12 -18.70
C ARG A 596 25.36 4.62 -18.62
N GLU A 597 26.22 4.16 -17.72
CA GLU A 597 26.38 2.73 -17.43
C GLU A 597 25.05 2.11 -16.97
N ARG A 598 24.35 2.76 -16.04
CA ARG A 598 23.03 2.29 -15.57
C ARG A 598 21.96 2.33 -16.65
N ILE A 599 21.94 3.35 -17.52
CA ILE A 599 21.05 3.41 -18.69
C ILE A 599 21.26 2.18 -19.58
N ARG A 600 22.50 1.82 -19.90
CA ARG A 600 22.80 0.63 -20.74
C ARG A 600 22.35 -0.68 -20.11
N ARG A 601 22.33 -0.75 -18.77
CA ARG A 601 21.87 -1.93 -18.03
C ARG A 601 20.35 -1.99 -17.95
N ASP A 602 19.71 -0.85 -17.69
CA ASP A 602 18.30 -0.79 -17.31
C ASP A 602 17.37 -0.70 -18.53
N PHE A 603 17.83 -0.12 -19.63
CA PHE A 603 17.05 0.08 -20.85
C PHE A 603 17.60 -0.70 -22.04
N ASP A 604 16.69 -1.08 -22.93
CA ASP A 604 17.08 -1.53 -24.27
C ASP A 604 17.55 -0.32 -25.09
N ILE A 605 18.86 -0.23 -25.27
CA ILE A 605 19.51 0.84 -26.03
C ILE A 605 19.57 0.56 -27.54
N THR A 606 19.14 -0.63 -27.98
CA THR A 606 19.13 -0.99 -29.41
C THR A 606 17.95 -0.38 -30.14
N ASP A 607 16.87 -0.10 -29.41
CA ASP A 607 15.76 0.71 -29.88
C ASP A 607 16.19 2.18 -29.99
N THR A 608 16.15 2.71 -31.21
CA THR A 608 16.55 4.08 -31.55
C THR A 608 15.35 4.96 -31.90
N ASP A 609 14.14 4.49 -31.58
CA ASP A 609 12.93 5.25 -31.84
C ASP A 609 12.98 6.62 -31.14
N PRO A 610 12.59 7.70 -31.84
CA PRO A 610 12.68 9.04 -31.31
C PRO A 610 11.74 9.22 -30.11
N PHE A 611 12.24 9.87 -29.06
CA PHE A 611 11.47 10.31 -27.90
C PHE A 611 11.74 11.77 -27.55
N PRO A 612 10.81 12.45 -26.85
CA PRO A 612 11.00 13.84 -26.49
C PRO A 612 12.11 13.98 -25.42
N VAL A 613 13.16 14.71 -25.77
CA VAL A 613 14.27 15.04 -24.87
C VAL A 613 13.88 16.25 -24.00
N THR A 614 13.17 15.98 -22.90
CA THR A 614 12.52 17.00 -22.05
C THR A 614 13.28 17.31 -20.75
N ASP A 615 14.12 16.38 -20.30
CA ASP A 615 14.85 16.48 -19.04
C ASP A 615 16.31 16.00 -19.19
N TRP A 616 17.12 16.17 -18.13
CA TRP A 616 18.53 15.77 -18.16
C TRP A 616 18.72 14.26 -18.39
N LEU A 617 17.86 13.40 -17.82
CA LEU A 617 17.97 11.96 -18.00
C LEU A 617 17.72 11.55 -19.45
N SER A 618 16.67 12.07 -20.08
CA SER A 618 16.36 11.82 -21.49
C SER A 618 17.50 12.27 -22.41
N GLN A 619 18.23 13.34 -22.06
CA GLN A 619 19.45 13.73 -22.77
C GLN A 619 20.56 12.68 -22.63
N GLN A 620 20.72 12.09 -21.44
CA GLN A 620 21.71 11.02 -21.25
C GLN A 620 21.32 9.74 -21.97
N VAL A 621 20.04 9.37 -22.00
CA VAL A 621 19.56 8.22 -22.77
C VAL A 621 19.85 8.43 -24.25
N TRP A 622 19.51 9.60 -24.79
CA TRP A 622 19.81 9.96 -26.18
C TRP A 622 21.31 9.84 -26.49
N ALA A 623 22.17 10.37 -25.60
CA ALA A 623 23.62 10.32 -25.78
C ALA A 623 24.18 8.89 -25.75
N VAL A 624 23.53 7.96 -25.05
CA VAL A 624 23.93 6.54 -25.03
C VAL A 624 23.51 5.83 -26.32
N GLN A 625 22.31 6.10 -26.84
CA GLN A 625 21.82 5.50 -28.08
C GLN A 625 22.52 6.06 -29.34
N HIS A 626 22.97 7.32 -29.29
CA HIS A 626 23.56 8.03 -30.43
C HIS A 626 24.98 8.54 -30.12
N PRO A 627 25.98 7.65 -29.95
CA PRO A 627 27.34 8.06 -29.66
C PRO A 627 27.89 8.92 -30.81
N GLY A 628 28.19 10.19 -30.53
CA GLY A 628 28.70 11.16 -31.52
C GLY A 628 27.63 11.98 -32.24
N GLY A 629 26.34 11.69 -32.03
CA GLY A 629 25.24 12.50 -32.54
C GLY A 629 24.90 13.64 -31.58
N ALA A 630 25.01 14.89 -32.02
CA ALA A 630 24.29 15.97 -31.34
C ALA A 630 22.78 15.69 -31.48
N PRO A 631 21.97 15.87 -30.42
CA PRO A 631 20.53 15.71 -30.53
C PRO A 631 20.01 16.58 -31.66
N ALA A 632 19.38 15.95 -32.66
CA ALA A 632 18.93 16.58 -33.89
C ALA A 632 18.02 17.76 -33.53
N SER A 633 18.54 18.97 -33.69
CA SER A 633 17.92 20.22 -33.25
C SER A 633 17.39 20.17 -31.81
N MET A 634 18.27 20.36 -30.84
CA MET A 634 17.95 21.08 -29.60
C MET A 634 17.52 22.52 -29.94
N THR A 635 16.37 22.68 -30.63
CA THR A 635 15.48 23.73 -30.18
C THR A 635 14.98 23.18 -28.86
N ILE A 636 15.77 23.35 -27.79
CA ILE A 636 15.18 23.51 -26.47
C ILE A 636 14.16 24.59 -26.79
N ALA A 637 12.89 24.21 -26.89
CA ALA A 637 11.85 25.19 -26.82
C ALA A 637 12.17 25.83 -25.48
N LYS A 638 12.90 26.97 -25.49
CA LYS A 638 12.83 27.97 -24.44
C LYS A 638 11.36 27.98 -24.21
N VAL A 639 10.91 27.39 -23.10
CA VAL A 639 9.49 27.28 -22.77
C VAL A 639 9.03 28.70 -22.94
N ARG A 640 8.41 28.97 -24.09
CA ARG A 640 8.02 30.31 -24.46
C ARG A 640 6.86 30.41 -23.53
N VAL A 641 7.08 31.06 -22.37
CA VAL A 641 5.98 31.52 -21.54
C VAL A 641 5.11 32.23 -22.56
N VAL A 642 4.02 31.57 -22.96
CA VAL A 642 3.08 32.13 -23.91
C VAL A 642 2.44 33.22 -23.07
N THR A 643 3.03 34.41 -23.14
CA THR A 643 2.37 35.65 -22.76
C THR A 643 1.17 35.72 -23.68
N VAL A 644 0.05 35.17 -23.21
CA VAL A 644 -1.25 35.41 -23.82
C VAL A 644 -1.47 36.91 -23.65
N THR A 645 -1.19 37.66 -24.71
CA THR A 645 -1.56 39.07 -24.79
C THR A 645 -3.08 39.11 -24.60
N PRO A 646 -3.61 39.84 -23.60
CA PRO A 646 -5.04 39.98 -23.48
C PRO A 646 -5.55 40.63 -24.76
N LEU A 647 -6.52 39.97 -25.42
CA LEU A 647 -7.30 40.60 -26.46
C LEU A 647 -8.05 41.77 -25.79
N SER A 648 -7.55 42.98 -26.01
CA SER A 648 -8.25 44.22 -25.68
C SER A 648 -9.46 44.34 -26.62
N GLY A 649 -10.64 44.08 -26.07
CA GLY A 649 -11.90 44.64 -26.54
C GLY A 649 -12.23 45.89 -25.74
#